data_AF-A0A0F4YYC2-F1
#
_entry.id   AF-A0A0F4YYC2-F1
#
_cell.length_a   1.000
_cell.length_b   1.000
_cell.length_c   1.000
_cell.angle_alpha   90.00
_cell.angle_beta   90.00
_cell.angle_gamma   90.00
#
_symmetry.space_group_name_H-M   'P 1'
#
loop_
_entity.id
_entity.type
_entity.pdbx_description
1 polymer ?
#
loop_
_entity_poly.entity_id
_entity_poly.type
_entity_poly.pdbx_seq_one_letter_code
_entity_poly.pdbx_strand_id
1 'polypeptide(L)'
;MDSLSATTEMPSTSTLMDDRKVTNINGHGENHGTDSNGLIDSSQASPSDKRRKIVVVGLGMVAIAFIEKLMKLDAELRQYDIVVIGEEPHVAYNRVGLSSFFEHRKVEDLYLNPEEWKYSSFKDGSFNYHLNTRVTEVDPDHKLVKTSTGQEVSYNILVLATGSDAVLPTNIPGYDANGVFVYRTISDLQRLLEFASRHKGQTGVTVGGGLLGLEAAKAMMDLQEFGSVKLIDRNRWVLARQLDGDAGALVTEKIRQLGLDVMLQKRVARIETDGSNNVTGITFEDGDKIDCCCICFAIGVSPRDELGQKAGIERAPRGGFVVNESLQTSIPDIYAIGECASWENQTFGIIAPGIEMADVLSFNLTHPDNEPRRFNRPDLSTKLKLLGVDVASFGDFFADRDGPKFLPGRRASTHRVMPFDKLKNRPAKDTQSVKALTYKDPFGAVYKKYLFTLDGKYLLGGMMIGDTKDYVKLNQMVKNQKELDVPPSQFILGSQSGGDENGDDLDDDTQICSCHNVTKGDIIQSVKIGSCKSIAQVKSCTKAGTGCGGCMPLVQSIFNKTMKEMGQEVSNHLCSHIPYSRVDLYNIIAVKQLKTFDAVMQACGKNPESLGCELCKPAIASILSSLFNPHVMDKAVHDLQDTNDRFLANIQRNGTFSVVPRVAGGEITPDKLITIGQVAKKYNLYCKITGGQRIDMFGAKKQDLLAIWEELVNAGMESGHAYAKSLRTIKSCVGTTWCRFGIGDSVGMAIRLEERYKSIRSPHKIKGGVSGCKRNQTPDEATSFGLIATEKGYNIFVGGNGGAKPRHAELLAKDVPPEQVIPLLDRYLIFYIRTADKLQRTARWIENLPGGINYLREVIIDDKLGICADMERQMEELVASYFCEWKETLTNPERRKYFEQFGNTSDTVETVEVVKERGQSRPAFLAQGRRDGGLPGSSMVESGLAAHHQGQLLL
;
A
#
# COMPACT_ATOMS: atom_id res chain seq x y z
N MET A 1 -8.23 36.63 -51.55
CA MET A 1 -7.55 36.95 -52.81
C MET A 1 -6.67 35.78 -53.15
N ASP A 2 -7.11 35.05 -54.17
CA ASP A 2 -6.32 34.41 -55.23
C ASP A 2 -5.21 33.44 -54.77
N SER A 3 -5.14 32.19 -55.22
CA SER A 3 -5.61 31.57 -56.46
C SER A 3 -5.21 30.08 -56.35
N LEU A 4 -6.12 29.14 -56.68
CA LEU A 4 -6.11 28.31 -57.91
C LEU A 4 -4.86 27.41 -58.02
N SER A 5 -4.91 26.15 -58.40
CA SER A 5 -5.88 25.34 -59.16
C SER A 5 -5.23 23.95 -59.29
N ALA A 6 -5.95 22.86 -59.04
CA ALA A 6 -6.71 22.07 -60.04
C ALA A 6 -5.81 21.02 -60.74
N THR A 7 -6.14 19.73 -60.60
CA THR A 7 -6.91 18.88 -61.58
C THR A 7 -5.94 17.94 -62.31
N THR A 8 -6.26 16.73 -62.78
CA THR A 8 -7.46 16.17 -63.41
C THR A 8 -7.22 14.64 -63.53
N GLU A 9 -8.20 13.77 -63.27
CA GLU A 9 -8.97 12.89 -64.22
C GLU A 9 -8.63 11.39 -63.99
N MET A 10 -9.53 10.47 -63.60
CA MET A 10 -10.72 9.86 -64.25
C MET A 10 -10.40 9.04 -65.54
N PRO A 11 -11.22 8.05 -66.00
CA PRO A 11 -12.50 7.48 -65.49
C PRO A 11 -12.61 5.92 -65.57
N SER A 12 -13.57 5.26 -64.90
CA SER A 12 -14.87 4.73 -65.43
C SER A 12 -15.01 3.26 -64.94
N THR A 13 -16.13 2.61 -64.60
CA THR A 13 -17.57 2.72 -64.98
C THR A 13 -18.48 2.03 -63.92
N SER A 14 -19.68 2.60 -63.72
CA SER A 14 -21.04 1.98 -63.55
C SER A 14 -21.34 1.05 -62.34
N THR A 15 -22.47 1.08 -61.62
CA THR A 15 -23.81 1.70 -61.84
C THR A 15 -24.66 1.52 -60.56
N LEU A 16 -25.40 2.59 -60.17
CA LEU A 16 -26.81 2.67 -59.70
C LEU A 16 -27.22 1.95 -58.38
N MET A 17 -28.07 2.50 -57.49
CA MET A 17 -28.94 3.68 -57.52
C MET A 17 -29.47 3.97 -56.09
N ASP A 18 -29.56 5.27 -55.75
CA ASP A 18 -30.69 6.00 -55.12
C ASP A 18 -31.39 5.50 -53.83
N ASP A 19 -31.86 6.35 -52.90
CA ASP A 19 -31.69 7.78 -52.63
C ASP A 19 -32.38 8.08 -51.27
N ARG A 20 -31.83 9.05 -50.51
CA ARG A 20 -32.48 10.14 -49.74
C ARG A 20 -33.72 9.84 -48.86
N LYS A 21 -33.90 10.45 -47.67
CA LYS A 21 -33.92 11.91 -47.42
C LYS A 21 -34.14 12.22 -45.93
N VAL A 22 -33.60 13.36 -45.54
CA VAL A 22 -33.74 14.08 -44.26
C VAL A 22 -35.06 14.88 -44.22
N THR A 23 -35.68 15.02 -43.03
CA THR A 23 -36.38 16.25 -42.60
C THR A 23 -36.55 16.32 -41.07
N ASN A 24 -36.11 17.44 -40.48
CA ASN A 24 -36.48 17.97 -39.16
C ASN A 24 -37.95 18.43 -39.13
N ILE A 25 -38.54 18.62 -37.92
CA ILE A 25 -39.12 19.90 -37.39
C ILE A 25 -39.82 19.66 -36.02
N ASN A 26 -39.58 20.62 -35.13
CA ASN A 26 -40.10 20.99 -33.79
C ASN A 26 -41.52 20.58 -33.32
N GLY A 27 -41.68 20.48 -31.99
CA GLY A 27 -42.95 20.68 -31.28
C GLY A 27 -42.84 20.56 -29.74
N HIS A 28 -43.05 21.68 -29.04
CA HIS A 28 -43.15 21.83 -27.57
C HIS A 28 -44.44 21.21 -26.98
N GLY A 29 -44.43 20.88 -25.67
CA GLY A 29 -45.66 20.79 -24.86
C GLY A 29 -45.51 20.03 -23.54
N GLU A 30 -45.68 20.75 -22.42
CA GLU A 30 -45.65 20.26 -21.03
C GLU A 30 -47.01 19.66 -20.56
N ASN A 31 -46.93 18.98 -19.40
CA ASN A 31 -47.91 18.86 -18.29
C ASN A 31 -48.81 17.62 -18.09
N HIS A 32 -48.54 16.99 -16.93
CA HIS A 32 -49.42 16.51 -15.84
C HIS A 32 -50.42 15.34 -15.97
N GLY A 33 -50.41 14.49 -14.92
CA GLY A 33 -51.55 13.69 -14.41
C GLY A 33 -51.33 12.17 -14.48
N THR A 34 -50.85 11.51 -13.41
CA THR A 34 -51.60 10.79 -12.34
C THR A 34 -52.45 9.59 -12.78
N ASP A 35 -52.09 8.45 -12.19
CA ASP A 35 -52.90 7.32 -11.72
C ASP A 35 -53.42 6.21 -12.65
N SER A 36 -52.95 5.01 -12.29
CA SER A 36 -53.70 3.75 -12.08
C SER A 36 -53.80 2.71 -13.21
N ASN A 37 -53.35 1.51 -12.84
CA ASN A 37 -53.78 0.16 -13.23
C ASN A 37 -54.04 -0.15 -14.72
N GLY A 38 -53.11 -0.93 -15.30
CA GLY A 38 -53.36 -1.71 -16.51
C GLY A 38 -52.47 -2.95 -16.54
N LEU A 39 -53.09 -4.11 -16.28
CA LEU A 39 -52.55 -5.43 -16.63
C LEU A 39 -52.17 -5.43 -18.12
N ILE A 40 -50.93 -5.81 -18.45
CA ILE A 40 -50.54 -6.15 -19.82
C ILE A 40 -49.98 -7.57 -19.84
N ASP A 41 -50.89 -8.45 -20.23
CA ASP A 41 -50.77 -9.63 -21.07
C ASP A 41 -49.34 -10.13 -21.39
N SER A 42 -49.07 -11.32 -20.85
CA SER A 42 -47.95 -12.17 -21.19
C SER A 42 -48.27 -13.03 -22.42
N SER A 43 -47.93 -12.57 -23.62
CA SER A 43 -47.63 -13.52 -24.71
C SER A 43 -46.86 -12.89 -25.87
N GLN A 44 -45.65 -13.42 -26.07
CA GLN A 44 -44.86 -13.54 -27.31
C GLN A 44 -43.40 -13.07 -27.15
N ALA A 45 -42.57 -13.96 -26.60
CA ALA A 45 -41.14 -13.98 -26.88
C ALA A 45 -40.77 -15.37 -27.44
N SER A 46 -40.02 -15.38 -28.53
CA SER A 46 -39.56 -16.58 -29.25
C SER A 46 -38.68 -17.51 -28.38
N PRO A 47 -38.63 -18.84 -28.64
CA PRO A 47 -38.05 -19.82 -27.71
C PRO A 47 -36.50 -19.90 -27.68
N SER A 48 -35.75 -19.01 -28.33
CA SER A 48 -34.31 -19.22 -28.61
C SER A 48 -33.33 -18.30 -27.87
N ASP A 49 -33.74 -17.61 -26.80
CA ASP A 49 -32.91 -16.55 -26.19
C ASP A 49 -32.89 -16.57 -24.64
N LYS A 50 -33.01 -17.76 -24.01
CA LYS A 50 -32.92 -17.89 -22.54
C LYS A 50 -31.51 -18.26 -22.10
N ARG A 51 -30.78 -17.27 -21.60
CA ARG A 51 -29.49 -17.46 -20.90
C ARG A 51 -29.64 -18.40 -19.71
N ARG A 52 -28.62 -19.20 -19.45
CA ARG A 52 -28.57 -20.10 -18.28
C ARG A 52 -28.26 -19.29 -17.03
N LYS A 53 -29.05 -19.49 -15.98
CA LYS A 53 -28.89 -18.76 -14.73
C LYS A 53 -27.91 -19.48 -13.79
N ILE A 54 -26.83 -18.79 -13.40
CA ILE A 54 -25.89 -19.25 -12.38
C ILE A 54 -26.17 -18.50 -11.07
N VAL A 55 -26.47 -19.25 -10.02
CA VAL A 55 -26.60 -18.68 -8.67
C VAL A 55 -25.31 -18.97 -7.89
N VAL A 56 -24.66 -17.93 -7.37
CA VAL A 56 -23.47 -18.04 -6.53
C VAL A 56 -23.86 -17.73 -5.09
N VAL A 57 -23.62 -18.67 -4.18
CA VAL A 57 -23.93 -18.53 -2.75
C VAL A 57 -22.67 -18.14 -1.99
N GLY A 58 -22.60 -16.88 -1.56
CA GLY A 58 -21.44 -16.26 -0.93
C GLY A 58 -20.75 -15.26 -1.84
N LEU A 59 -20.41 -14.08 -1.30
CA LEU A 59 -19.71 -13.00 -1.99
C LEU A 59 -18.35 -12.73 -1.33
N GLY A 60 -17.47 -13.73 -1.38
CA GLY A 60 -16.10 -13.64 -0.89
C GLY A 60 -15.07 -13.43 -2.01
N MET A 61 -13.78 -13.40 -1.64
CA MET A 61 -12.66 -13.22 -2.59
C MET A 61 -12.64 -14.29 -3.70
N VAL A 62 -12.99 -15.53 -3.38
CA VAL A 62 -13.05 -16.63 -4.36
C VAL A 62 -14.26 -16.50 -5.29
N ALA A 63 -15.42 -16.10 -4.75
CA ALA A 63 -16.63 -15.91 -5.53
C ALA A 63 -16.46 -14.79 -6.57
N ILE A 64 -15.90 -13.64 -6.16
CA ILE A 64 -15.66 -12.54 -7.10
C ILE A 64 -14.62 -12.91 -8.17
N ALA A 65 -13.57 -13.67 -7.81
CA ALA A 65 -12.60 -14.17 -8.78
C ALA A 65 -13.25 -15.13 -9.80
N PHE A 66 -14.15 -16.00 -9.36
CA PHE A 66 -14.94 -16.86 -10.26
C PHE A 66 -15.81 -16.03 -11.21
N ILE A 67 -16.53 -15.04 -10.68
CA ILE A 67 -17.40 -14.14 -11.48
C ILE A 67 -16.58 -13.37 -12.52
N GLU A 68 -15.47 -12.74 -12.12
CA GLU A 68 -14.61 -11.97 -13.04
C GLU A 68 -14.08 -12.85 -14.18
N LYS A 69 -13.63 -14.07 -13.86
CA LYS A 69 -13.12 -15.02 -14.86
C LYS A 69 -14.23 -15.56 -15.77
N LEU A 70 -15.36 -15.95 -15.20
CA LEU A 70 -16.51 -16.44 -15.96
C LEU A 70 -17.01 -15.37 -16.93
N MET A 71 -17.19 -14.13 -16.48
CA MET A 71 -17.64 -13.03 -17.33
C MET A 71 -16.63 -12.70 -18.43
N LYS A 72 -15.33 -12.81 -18.15
CA LYS A 72 -14.28 -12.61 -19.16
C LYS A 72 -14.35 -13.70 -20.25
N LEU A 73 -14.59 -14.95 -19.88
CA LEU A 73 -14.69 -16.07 -20.82
C LEU A 73 -16.03 -16.09 -21.56
N ASP A 74 -17.12 -15.64 -20.93
CA ASP A 74 -18.47 -15.58 -21.52
C ASP A 74 -18.76 -14.25 -22.25
N ALA A 75 -17.79 -13.34 -22.35
CA ALA A 75 -17.98 -12.00 -22.92
C ALA A 75 -18.49 -12.03 -24.38
N GLU A 76 -18.04 -13.02 -25.16
CA GLU A 76 -18.42 -13.21 -26.56
C GLU A 76 -19.67 -14.09 -26.72
N LEU A 77 -19.80 -15.12 -25.87
CA LEU A 77 -20.85 -16.14 -25.98
C LEU A 77 -22.18 -15.72 -25.32
N ARG A 78 -22.13 -14.85 -24.31
CA ARG A 78 -23.29 -14.30 -23.57
C ARG A 78 -24.30 -15.38 -23.13
N GLN A 79 -23.81 -16.52 -22.66
CA GLN A 79 -24.62 -17.68 -22.32
C GLN A 79 -25.23 -17.63 -20.91
N TYR A 80 -24.64 -16.84 -20.00
CA TYR A 80 -24.96 -16.90 -18.59
C TYR A 80 -25.51 -15.59 -18.01
N ASP A 81 -26.54 -15.71 -17.15
CA ASP A 81 -26.96 -14.67 -16.22
C ASP A 81 -26.54 -15.07 -14.80
N ILE A 82 -25.84 -14.17 -14.11
CA ILE A 82 -25.24 -14.45 -12.80
C ILE A 82 -26.05 -13.74 -11.71
N VAL A 83 -26.43 -14.48 -10.67
CA VAL A 83 -27.06 -13.94 -9.45
C VAL A 83 -26.21 -14.35 -8.25
N VAL A 84 -25.70 -13.37 -7.50
CA VAL A 84 -24.88 -13.63 -6.31
C VAL A 84 -25.67 -13.30 -5.05
N ILE A 85 -25.65 -14.19 -4.07
CA ILE A 85 -26.35 -13.99 -2.80
C ILE A 85 -25.32 -13.98 -1.68
N GLY A 86 -25.11 -12.80 -1.08
CA GLY A 86 -24.17 -12.56 0.00
C GLY A 86 -24.88 -12.26 1.32
N GLU A 87 -24.46 -12.96 2.37
CA GLU A 87 -24.97 -12.75 3.74
C GLU A 87 -24.51 -11.41 4.33
N GLU A 88 -23.28 -10.97 4.02
CA GLU A 88 -22.70 -9.74 4.58
C GLU A 88 -23.29 -8.48 3.92
N PRO A 89 -23.31 -7.33 4.61
CA PRO A 89 -23.76 -6.04 4.06
C PRO A 89 -22.79 -5.44 3.03
N HIS A 90 -21.65 -6.08 2.78
CA HIS A 90 -20.56 -5.55 1.99
C HIS A 90 -20.41 -6.30 0.66
N VAL A 91 -19.97 -5.57 -0.37
CA VAL A 91 -19.44 -6.20 -1.59
C VAL A 91 -18.13 -6.95 -1.29
N ALA A 92 -17.65 -7.75 -2.25
CA ALA A 92 -16.44 -8.55 -2.05
C ALA A 92 -15.23 -7.68 -1.65
N TYR A 93 -14.62 -8.02 -0.52
CA TYR A 93 -13.50 -7.31 0.07
C TYR A 93 -12.32 -8.24 0.40
N ASN A 94 -11.15 -7.65 0.60
CA ASN A 94 -9.90 -8.34 0.90
C ASN A 94 -9.88 -8.81 2.37
N ARG A 95 -10.37 -10.02 2.62
CA ARG A 95 -10.39 -10.63 3.96
C ARG A 95 -8.98 -10.93 4.51
N VAL A 96 -7.99 -11.16 3.64
CA VAL A 96 -6.58 -11.34 4.04
C VAL A 96 -5.97 -10.02 4.52
N GLY A 97 -6.52 -8.88 4.06
CA GLY A 97 -6.09 -7.53 4.45
C GLY A 97 -6.80 -6.96 5.68
N LEU A 98 -7.58 -7.74 6.44
CA LEU A 98 -8.38 -7.21 7.55
C LEU A 98 -7.57 -6.42 8.59
N SER A 99 -6.27 -6.71 8.76
CA SER A 99 -5.42 -5.95 9.67
C SER A 99 -5.25 -4.49 9.25
N SER A 100 -5.27 -4.18 7.94
CA SER A 100 -5.16 -2.78 7.47
C SER A 100 -6.41 -1.95 7.77
N PHE A 101 -7.55 -2.59 8.05
CA PHE A 101 -8.76 -1.90 8.50
C PHE A 101 -8.49 -1.06 9.76
N PHE A 102 -7.64 -1.54 10.66
CA PHE A 102 -7.32 -0.84 11.90
C PHE A 102 -6.48 0.42 11.66
N GLU A 103 -5.72 0.47 10.57
CA GLU A 103 -4.90 1.64 10.21
C GLU A 103 -5.77 2.79 9.66
N HIS A 104 -6.77 2.50 8.81
CA HIS A 104 -7.49 3.52 8.04
C HIS A 104 -8.95 3.70 8.49
N ARG A 105 -9.52 2.67 9.14
CA ARG A 105 -10.94 2.57 9.59
C ARG A 105 -11.96 2.83 8.48
N LYS A 106 -11.56 2.58 7.24
CA LYS A 106 -12.39 2.68 6.03
C LYS A 106 -12.59 1.30 5.46
N VAL A 107 -13.85 0.92 5.28
CA VAL A 107 -14.22 -0.38 4.73
C VAL A 107 -13.95 -0.41 3.22
N GLU A 108 -14.08 0.76 2.57
CA GLU A 108 -13.95 0.96 1.14
C GLU A 108 -12.53 0.65 0.64
N ASP A 109 -11.52 0.88 1.48
CA ASP A 109 -10.12 0.57 1.18
C ASP A 109 -9.85 -0.95 1.10
N LEU A 110 -10.78 -1.77 1.62
CA LEU A 110 -10.70 -3.23 1.53
C LEU A 110 -11.44 -3.78 0.30
N TYR A 111 -12.29 -3.01 -0.36
CA TYR A 111 -13.07 -3.51 -1.49
C TYR A 111 -12.14 -3.95 -2.63
N LEU A 112 -12.40 -5.13 -3.19
CA LEU A 112 -11.59 -5.68 -4.28
C LEU A 112 -11.84 -4.99 -5.62
N ASN A 113 -12.99 -4.35 -5.74
CA ASN A 113 -13.44 -3.61 -6.90
C ASN A 113 -13.98 -2.24 -6.43
N PRO A 114 -13.69 -1.14 -7.15
CA PRO A 114 -14.15 0.18 -6.77
C PRO A 114 -15.68 0.27 -6.82
N GLU A 115 -16.27 1.18 -6.05
CA GLU A 115 -17.72 1.39 -6.09
C GLU A 115 -18.21 1.88 -7.47
N GLU A 116 -17.38 2.50 -8.31
CA GLU A 116 -17.75 2.83 -9.71
C GLU A 116 -17.63 1.64 -10.67
N TRP A 117 -16.94 0.56 -10.28
CA TRP A 117 -17.23 -0.78 -10.81
C TRP A 117 -18.61 -1.25 -10.34
N LYS A 118 -19.43 -0.36 -9.75
CA LYS A 118 -20.89 -0.43 -9.72
C LYS A 118 -21.30 -1.22 -10.94
N TYR A 119 -21.96 -2.31 -10.64
CA TYR A 119 -22.56 -3.27 -11.53
C TYR A 119 -23.52 -2.64 -12.59
N SER A 120 -23.57 -1.31 -12.69
CA SER A 120 -24.09 -0.46 -13.76
C SER A 120 -23.23 -0.39 -15.03
N SER A 121 -21.97 -0.86 -15.02
CA SER A 121 -21.18 -0.97 -16.27
C SER A 121 -21.75 -2.03 -17.23
N PHE A 122 -22.64 -2.90 -16.73
CA PHE A 122 -23.28 -3.97 -17.48
C PHE A 122 -24.66 -3.51 -17.97
N LYS A 123 -24.72 -3.02 -19.22
CA LYS A 123 -25.93 -2.42 -19.82
C LYS A 123 -27.14 -3.37 -19.95
N ASP A 124 -26.95 -4.69 -19.80
CA ASP A 124 -27.97 -5.72 -20.11
C ASP A 124 -28.48 -6.51 -18.89
N GLY A 125 -28.15 -6.14 -17.64
CA GLY A 125 -28.68 -6.83 -16.44
C GLY A 125 -28.20 -8.28 -16.23
N SER A 126 -27.13 -8.70 -16.91
CA SER A 126 -26.56 -10.06 -16.89
C SER A 126 -25.88 -10.43 -15.57
N PHE A 127 -25.71 -9.48 -14.66
CA PHE A 127 -25.16 -9.70 -13.32
C PHE A 127 -26.02 -8.99 -12.28
N ASN A 128 -26.51 -9.75 -11.30
CA ASN A 128 -27.29 -9.25 -10.17
C ASN A 128 -26.70 -9.78 -8.86
N TYR A 129 -26.92 -9.04 -7.77
CA TYR A 129 -26.47 -9.46 -6.46
C TYR A 129 -27.44 -9.03 -5.35
N HIS A 130 -27.50 -9.82 -4.29
CA HIS A 130 -28.28 -9.58 -3.09
C HIS A 130 -27.34 -9.59 -1.89
N LEU A 131 -27.21 -8.45 -1.20
CA LEU A 131 -26.47 -8.34 0.07
C LEU A 131 -27.43 -8.48 1.26
N ASN A 132 -26.91 -8.64 2.47
CA ASN A 132 -27.72 -8.84 3.68
C ASN A 132 -28.72 -10.01 3.56
N THR A 133 -28.41 -10.99 2.72
CA THR A 133 -29.34 -12.06 2.35
C THR A 133 -28.63 -13.39 2.52
N ARG A 134 -29.01 -14.14 3.55
CA ARG A 134 -28.44 -15.47 3.81
C ARG A 134 -29.24 -16.52 3.05
N VAL A 135 -28.58 -17.43 2.33
CA VAL A 135 -29.25 -18.63 1.82
C VAL A 135 -29.45 -19.60 2.98
N THR A 136 -30.68 -20.03 3.22
CA THR A 136 -31.05 -20.90 4.33
C THR A 136 -31.27 -22.34 3.90
N GLU A 137 -31.74 -22.55 2.66
CA GLU A 137 -32.02 -23.87 2.11
C GLU A 137 -31.68 -23.92 0.61
N VAL A 138 -31.23 -25.09 0.15
CA VAL A 138 -31.05 -25.42 -1.26
C VAL A 138 -31.99 -26.59 -1.55
N ASP A 139 -32.83 -26.45 -2.56
CA ASP A 139 -33.72 -27.49 -3.08
C ASP A 139 -33.17 -27.95 -4.44
N PRO A 140 -32.49 -29.12 -4.49
CA PRO A 140 -31.95 -29.65 -5.73
C PRO A 140 -33.01 -30.15 -6.70
N ASP A 141 -34.14 -30.67 -6.20
CA ASP A 141 -35.19 -31.29 -7.02
C ASP A 141 -35.91 -30.24 -7.86
N HIS A 142 -36.21 -29.08 -7.25
CA HIS A 142 -36.86 -27.95 -7.94
C HIS A 142 -35.84 -26.92 -8.48
N LYS A 143 -34.54 -27.11 -8.24
CA LYS A 143 -33.45 -26.18 -8.56
C LYS A 143 -33.70 -24.76 -8.06
N LEU A 144 -34.02 -24.63 -6.77
CA LEU A 144 -34.30 -23.37 -6.08
C LEU A 144 -33.37 -23.18 -4.87
N VAL A 145 -33.02 -21.94 -4.56
CA VAL A 145 -32.46 -21.58 -3.25
C VAL A 145 -33.42 -20.67 -2.50
N LYS A 146 -33.59 -20.91 -1.20
CA LYS A 146 -34.42 -20.10 -0.31
C LYS A 146 -33.53 -19.19 0.54
N THR A 147 -33.94 -17.94 0.69
CA THR A 147 -33.19 -16.94 1.45
C THR A 147 -33.85 -16.63 2.80
N SER A 148 -33.10 -15.99 3.69
CA SER A 148 -33.57 -15.49 4.98
C SER A 148 -34.66 -14.41 4.87
N THR A 149 -34.80 -13.79 3.69
CA THR A 149 -35.86 -12.82 3.38
C THR A 149 -37.14 -13.50 2.87
N GLY A 150 -37.17 -14.84 2.77
CA GLY A 150 -38.29 -15.61 2.24
C GLY A 150 -38.38 -15.62 0.71
N GLN A 151 -37.38 -15.09 0.01
CA GLN A 151 -37.33 -15.13 -1.46
C GLN A 151 -36.81 -16.49 -1.93
N GLU A 152 -37.39 -16.97 -3.03
CA GLU A 152 -36.94 -18.17 -3.73
C GLU A 152 -36.28 -17.77 -5.06
N VAL A 153 -35.06 -18.25 -5.29
CA VAL A 153 -34.28 -17.94 -6.49
C VAL A 153 -33.99 -19.23 -7.24
N SER A 154 -34.54 -19.37 -8.45
CA SER A 154 -34.26 -20.50 -9.34
C SER A 154 -32.85 -20.42 -9.93
N TYR A 155 -32.24 -21.58 -10.17
CA TYR A 155 -30.92 -21.71 -10.80
C TYR A 155 -30.91 -22.81 -11.87
N ASN A 156 -30.03 -22.67 -12.87
CA ASN A 156 -29.61 -23.78 -13.72
C ASN A 156 -28.33 -24.42 -13.21
N ILE A 157 -27.43 -23.60 -12.66
CA ILE A 157 -26.17 -24.00 -12.03
C ILE A 157 -26.07 -23.30 -10.68
N LEU A 158 -25.69 -24.04 -9.64
CA LEU A 158 -25.45 -23.51 -8.31
C LEU A 158 -23.97 -23.61 -7.96
N VAL A 159 -23.36 -22.51 -7.54
CA VAL A 159 -21.97 -22.46 -7.08
C VAL A 159 -21.94 -22.07 -5.61
N LEU A 160 -21.55 -23.00 -4.75
CA LEU A 160 -21.38 -22.81 -3.32
C LEU A 160 -19.99 -22.21 -3.07
N ALA A 161 -19.97 -20.98 -2.57
CA ALA A 161 -18.78 -20.23 -2.19
C ALA A 161 -18.95 -19.63 -0.78
N THR A 162 -19.56 -20.41 0.12
CA THR A 162 -19.97 -20.01 1.48
C THR A 162 -18.79 -19.75 2.43
N GLY A 163 -17.58 -20.19 2.06
CA GLY A 163 -16.37 -19.98 2.84
C GLY A 163 -16.35 -20.81 4.13
N SER A 164 -15.89 -20.20 5.22
CA SER A 164 -15.73 -20.84 6.54
C SER A 164 -16.03 -19.87 7.68
N ASP A 165 -16.43 -20.42 8.83
CA ASP A 165 -16.64 -19.70 10.10
C ASP A 165 -15.43 -19.80 11.02
N ALA A 166 -15.26 -18.83 11.90
CA ALA A 166 -14.25 -18.89 12.95
C ALA A 166 -14.65 -19.92 14.01
N VAL A 167 -13.70 -20.75 14.46
CA VAL A 167 -13.95 -21.77 15.48
C VAL A 167 -13.88 -21.13 16.87
N LEU A 168 -14.94 -21.32 17.66
CA LEU A 168 -14.97 -21.03 19.09
C LEU A 168 -14.85 -22.33 19.91
N PRO A 169 -14.20 -22.31 21.08
CA PRO A 169 -14.05 -23.49 21.92
C PRO A 169 -15.32 -23.72 22.77
N THR A 170 -16.36 -24.27 22.16
CA THR A 170 -17.68 -24.49 22.77
C THR A 170 -17.67 -25.41 24.00
N ASN A 171 -16.60 -26.16 24.20
CA ASN A 171 -16.39 -27.03 25.36
C ASN A 171 -15.83 -26.31 26.59
N ILE A 172 -15.44 -25.03 26.46
CA ILE A 172 -14.88 -24.23 27.56
C ILE A 172 -16.01 -23.40 28.21
N PRO A 173 -16.21 -23.47 29.54
CA PRO A 173 -17.20 -22.62 30.21
C PRO A 173 -16.89 -21.12 30.01
N GLY A 174 -17.93 -20.34 29.68
CA GLY A 174 -17.83 -18.90 29.44
C GLY A 174 -17.39 -18.51 28.01
N TYR A 175 -17.39 -19.44 27.05
CA TYR A 175 -17.01 -19.15 25.65
C TYR A 175 -17.94 -18.15 24.94
N ASP A 176 -19.17 -17.98 25.44
CA ASP A 176 -20.22 -17.09 24.95
C ASP A 176 -20.35 -15.80 25.79
N ALA A 177 -19.38 -15.52 26.66
CA ALA A 177 -19.36 -14.33 27.50
C ALA A 177 -19.21 -13.02 26.69
N ASN A 178 -19.74 -11.93 27.24
CA ASN A 178 -19.54 -10.59 26.73
C ASN A 178 -18.06 -10.20 26.88
N GLY A 179 -17.40 -9.87 25.76
CA GLY A 179 -15.96 -9.66 25.71
C GLY A 179 -15.19 -10.76 24.96
N VAL A 180 -15.87 -11.82 24.52
CA VAL A 180 -15.32 -12.83 23.61
C VAL A 180 -15.60 -12.44 22.15
N PHE A 181 -14.56 -12.44 21.33
CA PHE A 181 -14.58 -12.06 19.92
C PHE A 181 -13.87 -13.10 19.06
N VAL A 182 -14.10 -13.01 17.75
CA VAL A 182 -13.37 -13.75 16.72
C VAL A 182 -12.79 -12.75 15.71
N TYR A 183 -11.82 -13.20 14.91
CA TYR A 183 -11.20 -12.38 13.88
C TYR A 183 -11.51 -12.95 12.49
N ARG A 184 -12.61 -12.49 11.87
CA ARG A 184 -13.07 -13.07 10.59
C ARG A 184 -13.76 -12.10 9.64
N THR A 185 -14.74 -11.32 10.10
CA THR A 185 -15.54 -10.40 9.26
C THR A 185 -15.37 -8.96 9.70
N ILE A 186 -15.68 -7.99 8.83
CA ILE A 186 -15.66 -6.55 9.18
C ILE A 186 -16.57 -6.27 10.39
N SER A 187 -17.73 -6.91 10.47
CA SER A 187 -18.64 -6.78 11.61
C SER A 187 -18.01 -7.28 12.92
N ASP A 188 -17.19 -8.33 12.89
CA ASP A 188 -16.45 -8.79 14.07
C ASP A 188 -15.43 -7.74 14.53
N LEU A 189 -14.70 -7.15 13.57
CA LEU A 189 -13.73 -6.09 13.86
C LEU A 189 -14.42 -4.85 14.44
N GLN A 190 -15.58 -4.44 13.89
CA GLN A 190 -16.36 -3.32 14.40
C GLN A 190 -16.86 -3.56 15.83
N ARG A 191 -17.35 -4.77 16.14
CA ARG A 191 -17.76 -5.13 17.51
C ARG A 191 -16.57 -5.12 18.47
N LEU A 192 -15.42 -5.64 18.06
CA LEU A 192 -14.19 -5.60 18.86
C LEU A 192 -13.74 -4.15 19.12
N LEU A 193 -13.77 -3.30 18.10
CA LEU A 193 -13.47 -1.86 18.17
C LEU A 193 -14.39 -1.13 19.15
N GLU A 194 -15.70 -1.33 19.03
CA GLU A 194 -16.69 -0.71 19.91
C GLU A 194 -16.46 -1.14 21.37
N PHE A 195 -16.21 -2.43 21.59
CA PHE A 195 -15.93 -2.96 22.92
C PHE A 195 -14.63 -2.42 23.52
N ALA A 196 -13.54 -2.42 22.74
CA ALA A 196 -12.23 -1.91 23.16
C ALA A 196 -12.32 -0.43 23.57
N SER A 197 -13.11 0.37 22.85
CA SER A 197 -13.29 1.80 23.14
C SER A 197 -13.91 2.09 24.51
N ARG A 198 -14.66 1.12 25.06
CA ARG A 198 -15.27 1.18 26.40
C ARG A 198 -14.37 0.64 27.51
N HIS A 199 -13.32 -0.12 27.17
CA HIS A 199 -12.44 -0.83 28.11
C HIS A 199 -10.97 -0.38 28.01
N LYS A 200 -10.76 0.95 27.92
CA LYS A 200 -9.43 1.54 27.71
C LYS A 200 -8.47 1.22 28.86
N GLY A 201 -7.22 0.93 28.51
CA GLY A 201 -6.13 0.64 29.45
C GLY A 201 -6.16 -0.78 30.05
N GLN A 202 -7.16 -1.59 29.72
CA GLN A 202 -7.29 -2.96 30.22
C GLN A 202 -6.50 -3.96 29.34
N THR A 203 -6.44 -5.22 29.77
CA THR A 203 -5.71 -6.28 29.08
C THR A 203 -6.59 -6.97 28.03
N GLY A 204 -6.14 -6.96 26.78
CA GLY A 204 -6.68 -7.75 25.70
C GLY A 204 -5.89 -9.04 25.49
N VAL A 205 -6.57 -10.14 25.19
CA VAL A 205 -5.96 -11.45 24.99
C VAL A 205 -6.33 -11.98 23.61
N THR A 206 -5.36 -12.50 22.86
CA THR A 206 -5.59 -13.28 21.65
C THR A 206 -5.22 -14.74 21.90
N VAL A 207 -6.10 -15.68 21.51
CA VAL A 207 -5.88 -17.12 21.69
C VAL A 207 -5.65 -17.79 20.34
N GLY A 208 -4.46 -18.37 20.18
CA GLY A 208 -3.96 -19.06 18.98
C GLY A 208 -2.76 -18.35 18.36
N GLY A 209 -1.58 -18.96 18.37
CA GLY A 209 -0.37 -18.38 17.75
C GLY A 209 -0.18 -18.75 16.28
N GLY A 210 -1.28 -18.96 15.56
CA GLY A 210 -1.28 -19.15 14.11
C GLY A 210 -1.23 -17.82 13.35
N LEU A 211 -1.39 -17.87 12.02
CA LEU A 211 -1.41 -16.70 11.15
C LEU A 211 -2.47 -15.67 11.59
N LEU A 212 -3.72 -16.10 11.65
CA LEU A 212 -4.85 -15.26 12.05
C LEU A 212 -4.69 -14.69 13.45
N GLY A 213 -4.12 -15.46 14.38
CA GLY A 213 -3.95 -14.98 15.75
C GLY A 213 -2.82 -13.98 15.92
N LEU A 214 -1.75 -14.10 15.14
CA LEU A 214 -0.73 -13.05 15.08
C LEU A 214 -1.26 -11.77 14.43
N GLU A 215 -2.11 -11.89 13.41
CA GLU A 215 -2.79 -10.75 12.79
C GLU A 215 -3.81 -10.10 13.75
N ALA A 216 -4.59 -10.89 14.47
CA ALA A 216 -5.55 -10.42 15.47
C ALA A 216 -4.84 -9.73 16.65
N ALA A 217 -3.75 -10.32 17.16
CA ALA A 217 -2.95 -9.71 18.21
C ALA A 217 -2.34 -8.38 17.76
N LYS A 218 -1.81 -8.33 16.53
CA LYS A 218 -1.34 -7.07 15.93
C LYS A 218 -2.46 -6.04 15.85
N ALA A 219 -3.62 -6.42 15.33
CA ALA A 219 -4.77 -5.54 15.23
C ALA A 219 -5.17 -4.96 16.60
N MET A 220 -5.21 -5.80 17.65
CA MET A 220 -5.48 -5.35 19.02
C MET A 220 -4.41 -4.40 19.57
N MET A 221 -3.14 -4.57 19.20
CA MET A 221 -2.08 -3.63 19.57
C MET A 221 -2.21 -2.29 18.84
N ASP A 222 -2.49 -2.33 17.54
CA ASP A 222 -2.61 -1.15 16.68
C ASP A 222 -3.83 -0.28 17.05
N LEU A 223 -4.83 -0.84 17.75
CA LEU A 223 -5.92 -0.08 18.36
C LEU A 223 -5.45 0.99 19.35
N GLN A 224 -4.36 0.73 20.08
CA GLN A 224 -3.86 1.56 21.18
C GLN A 224 -4.90 1.88 22.27
N GLU A 225 -5.97 1.08 22.37
CA GLU A 225 -6.99 1.21 23.42
C GLU A 225 -6.70 0.29 24.61
N PHE A 226 -6.12 -0.88 24.36
CA PHE A 226 -5.67 -1.79 25.42
C PHE A 226 -4.36 -1.32 26.04
N GLY A 227 -4.23 -1.46 27.37
CA GLY A 227 -2.99 -1.15 28.09
C GLY A 227 -1.92 -2.23 27.89
N SER A 228 -2.35 -3.48 27.68
CA SER A 228 -1.47 -4.58 27.26
C SER A 228 -2.23 -5.58 26.40
N VAL A 229 -1.52 -6.21 25.45
CA VAL A 229 -2.05 -7.29 24.62
C VAL A 229 -1.21 -8.53 24.84
N LYS A 230 -1.87 -9.65 25.15
CA LYS A 230 -1.23 -10.95 25.37
C LYS A 230 -1.65 -11.94 24.29
N LEU A 231 -0.71 -12.73 23.79
CA LEU A 231 -0.95 -13.85 22.88
C LEU A 231 -0.76 -15.17 23.61
N ILE A 232 -1.76 -16.04 23.55
CA ILE A 232 -1.75 -17.37 24.16
C ILE A 232 -1.68 -18.42 23.06
N ASP A 233 -0.71 -19.32 23.13
CA ASP A 233 -0.67 -20.51 22.27
C ASP A 233 -0.41 -21.77 23.11
N ARG A 234 -1.05 -22.88 22.74
CA ARG A 234 -0.81 -24.21 23.30
C ARG A 234 0.49 -24.83 22.80
N ASN A 235 1.05 -24.34 21.69
CA ASN A 235 2.27 -24.86 21.09
C ASN A 235 3.52 -24.29 21.78
N ARG A 236 4.67 -24.91 21.50
CA ARG A 236 5.99 -24.48 22.02
C ARG A 236 6.57 -23.25 21.31
N TRP A 237 5.99 -22.85 20.19
CA TRP A 237 6.32 -21.65 19.42
C TRP A 237 5.12 -21.27 18.55
N VAL A 238 5.08 -20.01 18.10
CA VAL A 238 4.07 -19.53 17.15
C VAL A 238 4.33 -20.07 15.74
N LEU A 239 3.29 -20.16 14.91
CA LEU A 239 3.37 -20.69 13.53
C LEU A 239 3.88 -22.14 13.44
N ALA A 240 3.56 -22.97 14.44
CA ALA A 240 4.00 -24.37 14.47
C ALA A 240 3.52 -25.25 13.29
N ARG A 241 2.56 -24.76 12.49
CA ARG A 241 2.12 -25.42 11.24
C ARG A 241 2.96 -25.04 10.02
N GLN A 242 3.77 -23.99 10.10
CA GLN A 242 4.59 -23.48 9.00
C GLN A 242 6.09 -23.58 9.30
N LEU A 243 6.46 -23.54 10.59
CA LEU A 243 7.84 -23.42 11.06
C LEU A 243 8.23 -24.56 12.00
N ASP A 244 9.50 -24.94 11.94
CA ASP A 244 10.11 -25.79 12.96
C ASP A 244 10.46 -25.01 14.23
N GLY A 245 11.05 -25.72 15.21
CA GLY A 245 11.33 -25.15 16.53
C GLY A 245 12.34 -24.00 16.51
N ASP A 246 13.38 -24.09 15.69
CA ASP A 246 14.41 -23.04 15.60
C ASP A 246 13.85 -21.78 14.95
N ALA A 247 13.16 -21.93 13.81
CA ALA A 247 12.52 -20.81 13.12
C ALA A 247 11.43 -20.17 14.01
N GLY A 248 10.59 -21.00 14.63
CA GLY A 248 9.50 -20.56 15.50
C GLY A 248 9.97 -19.82 16.75
N ALA A 249 11.06 -20.27 17.38
CA ALA A 249 11.66 -19.59 18.52
C ALA A 249 12.16 -18.19 18.15
N LEU A 250 12.84 -18.05 17.00
CA LEU A 250 13.33 -16.76 16.50
C LEU A 250 12.17 -15.79 16.20
N VAL A 251 11.09 -16.29 15.58
CA VAL A 251 9.88 -15.49 15.35
C VAL A 251 9.22 -15.07 16.66
N THR A 252 9.11 -15.99 17.62
CA THR A 252 8.54 -15.70 18.97
C THR A 252 9.33 -14.59 19.66
N GLU A 253 10.66 -14.64 19.61
CA GLU A 253 11.52 -13.63 20.23
C GLU A 253 11.37 -12.26 19.57
N LYS A 254 11.34 -12.19 18.23
CA LYS A 254 11.09 -10.93 17.51
C LYS A 254 9.73 -10.33 17.89
N ILE A 255 8.69 -11.15 17.97
CA ILE A 255 7.35 -10.70 18.33
C ILE A 255 7.31 -10.14 19.76
N ARG A 256 8.02 -10.75 20.71
CA ARG A 256 8.17 -10.22 22.06
C ARG A 256 8.90 -8.88 22.09
N GLN A 257 9.95 -8.72 21.29
CA GLN A 257 10.68 -7.45 21.17
C GLN A 257 9.82 -6.31 20.60
N LEU A 258 8.78 -6.64 19.83
CA LEU A 258 7.81 -5.69 19.30
C LEU A 258 6.72 -5.29 20.32
N GLY A 259 6.77 -5.82 21.55
CA GLY A 259 5.88 -5.44 22.65
C GLY A 259 4.66 -6.35 22.84
N LEU A 260 4.56 -7.46 22.12
CA LEU A 260 3.51 -8.47 22.35
C LEU A 260 3.96 -9.45 23.44
N ASP A 261 3.17 -9.59 24.50
CA ASP A 261 3.44 -10.58 25.54
C ASP A 261 2.96 -11.96 25.09
N VAL A 262 3.89 -12.89 24.85
CA VAL A 262 3.58 -14.21 24.28
C VAL A 262 3.72 -15.32 25.33
N MET A 263 2.58 -15.91 25.68
CA MET A 263 2.42 -17.03 26.60
C MET A 263 2.25 -18.34 25.82
N LEU A 264 3.32 -19.14 25.77
CA LEU A 264 3.36 -20.42 25.07
C LEU A 264 3.04 -21.58 26.00
N GLN A 265 2.66 -22.72 25.42
CA GLN A 265 2.27 -23.94 26.14
C GLN A 265 1.13 -23.73 27.14
N LYS A 266 0.28 -22.72 26.92
CA LYS A 266 -0.88 -22.42 27.76
C LYS A 266 -2.16 -22.84 27.05
N ARG A 267 -3.05 -23.51 27.79
CA ARG A 267 -4.37 -23.95 27.32
C ARG A 267 -5.44 -23.38 28.23
N VAL A 268 -6.43 -22.74 27.63
CA VAL A 268 -7.57 -22.15 28.34
C VAL A 268 -8.44 -23.29 28.88
N ALA A 269 -8.65 -23.35 30.19
CA ALA A 269 -9.56 -24.30 30.83
C ALA A 269 -10.94 -23.69 31.06
N ARG A 270 -10.98 -22.41 31.44
CA ARG A 270 -12.21 -21.67 31.73
C ARG A 270 -12.03 -20.18 31.48
N ILE A 271 -13.08 -19.54 30.99
CA ILE A 271 -13.20 -18.08 30.95
C ILE A 271 -13.95 -17.65 32.22
N GLU A 272 -13.34 -16.77 33.00
CA GLU A 272 -13.95 -16.23 34.22
C GLU A 272 -14.85 -15.05 33.84
N THR A 273 -16.04 -15.01 34.42
CA THR A 273 -17.07 -14.00 34.12
C THR A 273 -17.60 -13.36 35.40
N ASP A 274 -18.07 -12.12 35.29
CA ASP A 274 -18.82 -11.45 36.35
C ASP A 274 -20.30 -11.89 36.38
N GLY A 275 -21.09 -11.32 37.30
CA GLY A 275 -22.53 -11.58 37.42
C GLY A 275 -23.39 -11.08 36.25
N SER A 276 -22.81 -10.32 35.31
CA SER A 276 -23.44 -9.85 34.07
C SER A 276 -22.90 -10.57 32.82
N ASN A 277 -22.20 -11.70 33.02
CA ASN A 277 -21.59 -12.50 31.97
C ASN A 277 -20.50 -11.75 31.17
N ASN A 278 -19.83 -10.75 31.74
CA ASN A 278 -18.66 -10.11 31.12
C ASN A 278 -17.38 -10.83 31.50
N VAL A 279 -16.44 -10.93 30.57
CA VAL A 279 -15.12 -11.53 30.81
C VAL A 279 -14.34 -10.71 31.85
N THR A 280 -13.84 -11.40 32.89
CA THR A 280 -12.96 -10.83 33.92
C THR A 280 -11.56 -11.44 33.91
N GLY A 281 -11.41 -12.65 33.34
CA GLY A 281 -10.11 -13.32 33.25
C GLY A 281 -10.17 -14.68 32.57
N ILE A 282 -9.01 -15.34 32.52
CA ILE A 282 -8.84 -16.69 32.00
C ILE A 282 -8.13 -17.54 33.06
N THR A 283 -8.66 -18.75 33.29
CA THR A 283 -7.98 -19.80 34.05
C THR A 283 -7.44 -20.86 33.07
N PHE A 284 -6.16 -21.21 33.21
CA PHE A 284 -5.47 -22.20 32.38
C PHE A 284 -5.59 -23.63 32.96
N GLU A 285 -5.35 -24.63 32.12
CA GLU A 285 -5.36 -26.05 32.53
C GLU A 285 -4.28 -26.38 33.59
N ASP A 286 -3.20 -25.60 33.65
CA ASP A 286 -2.14 -25.76 34.66
C ASP A 286 -2.40 -24.98 35.96
N GLY A 287 -3.56 -24.33 36.08
CA GLY A 287 -4.00 -23.61 37.28
C GLY A 287 -3.63 -22.13 37.32
N ASP A 288 -2.75 -21.67 36.41
CA ASP A 288 -2.41 -20.25 36.31
C ASP A 288 -3.64 -19.42 35.89
N LYS A 289 -3.67 -18.14 36.28
CA LYS A 289 -4.75 -17.22 35.96
C LYS A 289 -4.21 -15.91 35.41
N ILE A 290 -4.97 -15.29 34.52
CA ILE A 290 -4.71 -13.93 34.02
C ILE A 290 -5.99 -13.11 34.04
N ASP A 291 -5.86 -11.84 34.40
CA ASP A 291 -6.95 -10.87 34.31
C ASP A 291 -7.00 -10.29 32.91
N CYS A 292 -8.18 -10.30 32.31
CA CYS A 292 -8.43 -9.72 30.98
C CYS A 292 -9.90 -9.38 30.81
N CYS A 293 -10.19 -8.36 30.01
CA CYS A 293 -11.57 -7.95 29.71
C CYS A 293 -12.03 -8.34 28.31
N CYS A 294 -11.09 -8.71 27.44
CA CYS A 294 -11.34 -8.98 26.03
C CYS A 294 -10.53 -10.19 25.59
N ILE A 295 -11.18 -11.14 24.91
CA ILE A 295 -10.56 -12.35 24.37
C ILE A 295 -10.91 -12.46 22.89
N CYS A 296 -9.92 -12.50 22.02
CA CYS A 296 -10.09 -12.78 20.60
C CYS A 296 -9.62 -14.20 20.29
N PHE A 297 -10.53 -15.10 19.90
CA PHE A 297 -10.18 -16.46 19.48
C PHE A 297 -9.81 -16.50 18.00
N ALA A 298 -8.63 -17.05 17.73
CA ALA A 298 -8.08 -17.30 16.40
C ALA A 298 -7.50 -18.73 16.33
N ILE A 299 -8.32 -19.71 16.74
CA ILE A 299 -7.91 -21.12 16.91
C ILE A 299 -8.18 -21.99 15.67
N GLY A 300 -8.61 -21.40 14.56
CA GLY A 300 -8.89 -22.08 13.30
C GLY A 300 -10.22 -21.65 12.70
N VAL A 301 -10.53 -22.21 11.53
CA VAL A 301 -11.79 -22.00 10.82
C VAL A 301 -12.43 -23.34 10.48
N SER A 302 -13.76 -23.36 10.39
CA SER A 302 -14.55 -24.53 9.98
C SER A 302 -15.30 -24.22 8.69
N PRO A 303 -15.20 -25.05 7.64
CA PRO A 303 -15.97 -24.87 6.40
C PRO A 303 -17.48 -24.74 6.67
N ARG A 304 -18.15 -23.86 5.93
CA ARG A 304 -19.60 -23.64 6.00
C ARG A 304 -20.34 -24.55 5.04
N ASP A 305 -20.62 -25.77 5.50
CA ASP A 305 -21.29 -26.82 4.73
C ASP A 305 -22.74 -27.10 5.18
N GLU A 306 -23.30 -26.23 6.03
CA GLU A 306 -24.60 -26.42 6.68
C GLU A 306 -25.76 -26.62 5.68
N LEU A 307 -25.67 -26.00 4.50
CA LEU A 307 -26.65 -26.16 3.42
C LEU A 307 -26.70 -27.60 2.88
N GLY A 308 -25.58 -28.32 2.94
CA GLY A 308 -25.47 -29.68 2.39
C GLY A 308 -26.29 -30.70 3.17
N GLN A 309 -26.49 -30.50 4.47
CA GLN A 309 -27.24 -31.43 5.30
C GLN A 309 -28.71 -31.52 4.87
N LYS A 310 -29.37 -30.37 4.64
CA LYS A 310 -30.76 -30.34 4.19
C LYS A 310 -30.90 -30.65 2.71
N ALA A 311 -29.92 -30.24 1.89
CA ALA A 311 -29.94 -30.44 0.45
C ALA A 311 -29.51 -31.85 0.00
N GLY A 312 -29.03 -32.71 0.91
CA GLY A 312 -28.54 -34.04 0.55
C GLY A 312 -27.19 -34.04 -0.20
N ILE A 313 -26.42 -32.96 -0.08
CA ILE A 313 -25.07 -32.86 -0.67
C ILE A 313 -24.08 -33.57 0.25
N GLU A 314 -23.21 -34.41 -0.31
CA GLU A 314 -22.19 -35.13 0.46
C GLU A 314 -21.20 -34.17 1.15
N ARG A 315 -20.91 -34.45 2.42
CA ARG A 315 -20.02 -33.63 3.27
C ARG A 315 -18.89 -34.46 3.83
N ALA A 316 -17.71 -33.88 3.88
CA ALA A 316 -16.53 -34.56 4.40
C ALA A 316 -16.61 -34.68 5.94
N PRO A 317 -16.02 -35.73 6.55
CA PRO A 317 -16.04 -35.90 8.01
C PRO A 317 -15.40 -34.76 8.81
N ARG A 318 -14.54 -33.95 8.18
CA ARG A 318 -13.86 -32.78 8.76
C ARG A 318 -14.51 -31.45 8.36
N GLY A 319 -15.69 -31.49 7.74
CA GLY A 319 -16.38 -30.35 7.18
C GLY A 319 -16.00 -30.06 5.73
N GLY A 320 -16.91 -29.40 5.02
CA GLY A 320 -16.82 -28.99 3.62
C GLY A 320 -17.63 -29.91 2.68
N PHE A 321 -18.11 -29.33 1.59
CA PHE A 321 -18.78 -30.07 0.51
C PHE A 321 -17.77 -30.94 -0.23
N VAL A 322 -18.02 -32.24 -0.34
CA VAL A 322 -17.14 -33.13 -1.10
C VAL A 322 -17.22 -32.77 -2.58
N VAL A 323 -16.07 -32.54 -3.21
CA VAL A 323 -15.98 -32.23 -4.64
C VAL A 323 -15.01 -33.14 -5.39
N ASN A 324 -15.33 -33.43 -6.65
CA ASN A 324 -14.42 -34.11 -7.57
C ASN A 324 -13.39 -33.15 -8.20
N GLU A 325 -12.56 -33.65 -9.12
CA GLU A 325 -11.53 -32.85 -9.82
C GLU A 325 -12.12 -31.75 -10.72
N SER A 326 -13.38 -31.87 -11.12
CA SER A 326 -14.12 -30.83 -11.85
C SER A 326 -14.87 -29.88 -10.92
N LEU A 327 -14.67 -30.00 -9.60
CA LEU A 327 -15.28 -29.18 -8.54
C LEU A 327 -16.79 -29.37 -8.37
N GLN A 328 -17.33 -30.44 -8.95
CA GLN A 328 -18.74 -30.82 -8.83
C GLN A 328 -18.97 -31.58 -7.52
N THR A 329 -20.10 -31.30 -6.88
CA THR A 329 -20.53 -32.00 -5.66
C THR A 329 -21.16 -33.37 -5.99
N SER A 330 -21.71 -34.06 -5.00
CA SER A 330 -22.47 -35.31 -5.21
C SER A 330 -23.77 -35.11 -6.02
N ILE A 331 -24.21 -33.86 -6.22
CA ILE A 331 -25.43 -33.52 -6.96
C ILE A 331 -25.07 -32.84 -8.28
N PRO A 332 -25.65 -33.28 -9.43
CA PRO A 332 -25.45 -32.62 -10.72
C PRO A 332 -25.81 -31.13 -10.69
N ASP A 333 -25.12 -30.33 -11.50
CA ASP A 333 -25.28 -28.86 -11.58
C ASP A 333 -25.00 -28.05 -10.29
N ILE A 334 -24.57 -28.70 -9.20
CA ILE A 334 -24.13 -28.05 -7.97
C ILE A 334 -22.62 -28.23 -7.80
N TYR A 335 -21.91 -27.11 -7.69
CA TYR A 335 -20.45 -27.01 -7.55
C TYR A 335 -20.09 -26.33 -6.23
N ALA A 336 -18.90 -26.59 -5.71
CA ALA A 336 -18.38 -25.87 -4.55
C ALA A 336 -16.93 -25.43 -4.77
N ILE A 337 -16.61 -24.19 -4.39
CA ILE A 337 -15.28 -23.58 -4.54
C ILE A 337 -14.84 -22.82 -3.28
N GLY A 338 -13.53 -22.66 -3.10
CA GLY A 338 -12.96 -21.95 -1.96
C GLY A 338 -12.95 -22.78 -0.67
N GLU A 339 -13.03 -22.12 0.49
CA GLU A 339 -12.85 -22.78 1.80
C GLU A 339 -13.97 -23.77 2.17
N CYS A 340 -15.14 -23.66 1.53
CA CYS A 340 -16.24 -24.58 1.74
C CYS A 340 -16.10 -25.91 0.97
N ALA A 341 -15.18 -25.97 -0.01
CA ALA A 341 -14.97 -27.15 -0.84
C ALA A 341 -13.92 -28.08 -0.22
N SER A 342 -14.24 -29.36 -0.15
CA SER A 342 -13.39 -30.45 0.35
C SER A 342 -12.98 -31.35 -0.80
N TRP A 343 -11.72 -31.22 -1.24
CA TRP A 343 -11.12 -32.05 -2.28
C TRP A 343 -10.20 -33.09 -1.63
N GLU A 344 -10.38 -34.37 -1.94
CA GLU A 344 -9.67 -35.49 -1.29
C GLU A 344 -9.75 -35.46 0.25
N ASN A 345 -10.91 -35.09 0.82
CA ASN A 345 -11.12 -34.90 2.27
C ASN A 345 -10.23 -33.81 2.90
N GLN A 346 -9.80 -32.81 2.11
CA GLN A 346 -9.02 -31.67 2.57
C GLN A 346 -9.67 -30.35 2.20
N THR A 347 -9.67 -29.43 3.16
CA THR A 347 -9.94 -28.01 2.95
C THR A 347 -8.64 -27.24 3.20
N PHE A 348 -8.30 -26.34 2.27
CA PHE A 348 -6.97 -25.72 2.27
C PHE A 348 -6.87 -24.45 3.12
N GLY A 349 -7.97 -23.70 3.27
CA GLY A 349 -7.99 -22.49 4.12
C GLY A 349 -7.05 -21.37 3.64
N ILE A 350 -6.72 -21.36 2.35
CA ILE A 350 -5.84 -20.37 1.70
C ILE A 350 -6.52 -19.88 0.43
N ILE A 351 -6.34 -18.61 0.10
CA ILE A 351 -6.97 -17.98 -1.07
C ILE A 351 -6.49 -18.55 -2.41
N ALA A 352 -5.19 -18.86 -2.54
CA ALA A 352 -4.61 -19.28 -3.81
C ALA A 352 -5.24 -20.57 -4.38
N PRO A 353 -5.40 -21.65 -3.60
CA PRO A 353 -6.19 -22.82 -4.02
C PRO A 353 -7.62 -22.46 -4.44
N GLY A 354 -8.27 -21.53 -3.73
CA GLY A 354 -9.63 -21.09 -4.07
C GLY A 354 -9.72 -20.37 -5.41
N ILE A 355 -8.71 -19.56 -5.77
CA ILE A 355 -8.63 -18.90 -7.08
C ILE A 355 -8.35 -19.91 -8.20
N GLU A 356 -7.53 -20.93 -7.94
CA GLU A 356 -7.34 -22.03 -8.87
C GLU A 356 -8.66 -22.80 -9.10
N MET A 357 -9.42 -23.07 -8.04
CA MET A 357 -10.76 -23.66 -8.16
C MET A 357 -11.69 -22.78 -9.01
N ALA A 358 -11.68 -21.46 -8.79
CA ALA A 358 -12.45 -20.51 -9.60
C ALA A 358 -12.04 -20.53 -11.09
N ASP A 359 -10.75 -20.70 -11.39
CA ASP A 359 -10.23 -20.81 -12.76
C ASP A 359 -10.67 -22.09 -13.45
N VAL A 360 -10.52 -23.23 -12.77
CA VAL A 360 -10.95 -24.54 -13.29
C VAL A 360 -12.46 -24.53 -13.56
N LEU A 361 -13.28 -24.05 -12.62
CA LEU A 361 -14.72 -24.05 -12.77
C LEU A 361 -15.19 -23.09 -13.88
N SER A 362 -14.69 -21.84 -13.90
CA SER A 362 -15.09 -20.87 -14.93
C SER A 362 -14.72 -21.31 -16.35
N PHE A 363 -13.57 -21.98 -16.52
CA PHE A 363 -13.19 -22.58 -17.81
C PHE A 363 -14.12 -23.73 -18.20
N ASN A 364 -14.35 -24.69 -17.30
CA ASN A 364 -15.17 -25.86 -17.59
C ASN A 364 -16.64 -25.51 -17.90
N LEU A 365 -17.17 -24.42 -17.33
CA LEU A 365 -18.53 -23.95 -17.61
C LEU A 365 -18.66 -23.23 -18.97
N THR A 366 -17.60 -22.57 -19.45
CA THR A 366 -17.64 -21.78 -20.69
C THR A 366 -17.14 -22.53 -21.91
N HIS A 367 -16.33 -23.57 -21.72
CA HIS A 367 -15.74 -24.39 -22.78
C HIS A 367 -16.12 -25.87 -22.61
N PRO A 368 -17.42 -26.23 -22.69
CA PRO A 368 -17.88 -27.60 -22.46
C PRO A 368 -17.38 -28.60 -23.53
N ASP A 369 -17.02 -28.12 -24.72
CA ASP A 369 -16.53 -28.94 -25.84
C ASP A 369 -15.03 -29.26 -25.73
N ASN A 370 -14.31 -28.65 -24.79
CA ASN A 370 -12.89 -28.89 -24.56
C ASN A 370 -12.68 -29.98 -23.52
N GLU A 371 -11.45 -30.55 -23.45
CA GLU A 371 -11.10 -31.41 -22.32
C GLU A 371 -11.25 -30.65 -20.99
N PRO A 372 -11.99 -31.20 -20.02
CA PRO A 372 -12.23 -30.51 -18.75
C PRO A 372 -10.92 -30.37 -17.97
N ARG A 373 -10.66 -29.14 -17.51
CA ARG A 373 -9.57 -28.88 -16.57
C ARG A 373 -9.85 -29.60 -15.27
N ARG A 374 -8.79 -30.14 -14.67
CA ARG A 374 -8.83 -30.84 -13.39
C ARG A 374 -8.12 -30.01 -12.33
N PHE A 375 -8.78 -29.87 -11.18
CA PHE A 375 -8.14 -29.34 -9.98
C PHE A 375 -7.15 -30.36 -9.45
N ASN A 376 -5.90 -29.93 -9.31
CA ASN A 376 -4.80 -30.76 -8.81
C ASN A 376 -4.43 -30.36 -7.39
N ARG A 377 -3.53 -31.12 -6.77
CA ARG A 377 -3.05 -30.80 -5.43
C ARG A 377 -2.40 -29.40 -5.43
N PRO A 378 -2.92 -28.44 -4.65
CA PRO A 378 -2.49 -27.05 -4.76
C PRO A 378 -1.18 -26.80 -4.02
N ASP A 379 -0.48 -25.74 -4.44
CA ASP A 379 0.71 -25.24 -3.74
C ASP A 379 0.33 -24.61 -2.39
N LEU A 380 0.89 -25.15 -1.31
CA LEU A 380 0.69 -24.66 0.06
C LEU A 380 1.81 -23.72 0.52
N SER A 381 2.73 -23.38 -0.38
CA SER A 381 3.81 -22.43 -0.11
C SER A 381 3.24 -21.07 0.25
N THR A 382 3.86 -20.44 1.23
CA THR A 382 3.34 -19.25 1.88
C THR A 382 4.50 -18.30 2.17
N LYS A 383 4.39 -17.04 1.72
CA LYS A 383 5.30 -15.94 2.06
C LYS A 383 4.50 -14.83 2.71
N LEU A 384 4.91 -14.45 3.91
CA LEU A 384 4.15 -13.58 4.81
C LEU A 384 5.05 -12.52 5.43
N LYS A 385 4.44 -11.41 5.81
CA LYS A 385 5.07 -10.37 6.60
C LYS A 385 4.24 -10.14 7.85
N LEU A 386 4.61 -10.81 8.94
CA LEU A 386 3.88 -10.80 10.20
C LEU A 386 4.57 -9.86 11.17
N LEU A 387 3.88 -8.81 11.64
CA LEU A 387 4.42 -7.85 12.62
C LEU A 387 5.77 -7.22 12.18
N GLY A 388 6.07 -7.16 10.88
CA GLY A 388 7.35 -6.67 10.36
C GLY A 388 8.46 -7.73 10.27
N VAL A 389 8.16 -8.98 10.57
CA VAL A 389 9.03 -10.14 10.35
C VAL A 389 8.64 -10.84 9.04
N ASP A 390 9.59 -10.93 8.11
CA ASP A 390 9.41 -11.68 6.87
C ASP A 390 9.59 -13.19 7.16
N VAL A 391 8.57 -13.98 6.79
CA VAL A 391 8.50 -15.43 7.00
C VAL A 391 8.08 -16.10 5.70
N ALA A 392 8.76 -17.17 5.30
CA ALA A 392 8.36 -17.95 4.15
C ALA A 392 8.57 -19.44 4.38
N SER A 393 7.64 -20.26 3.88
CA SER A 393 7.74 -21.72 3.84
C SER A 393 7.30 -22.17 2.44
N PHE A 394 8.05 -23.08 1.82
CA PHE A 394 7.79 -23.52 0.44
C PHE A 394 8.06 -25.00 0.25
N GLY A 395 7.40 -25.60 -0.76
CA GLY A 395 7.54 -27.02 -1.06
C GLY A 395 7.12 -27.93 0.09
N ASP A 396 7.82 -29.04 0.27
CA ASP A 396 7.63 -29.94 1.41
C ASP A 396 8.55 -29.57 2.57
N PHE A 397 8.28 -28.41 3.18
CA PHE A 397 9.07 -27.81 4.26
C PHE A 397 9.17 -28.61 5.57
N PHE A 398 8.47 -29.74 5.69
CA PHE A 398 8.59 -30.70 6.80
C PHE A 398 9.01 -32.11 6.32
N ALA A 399 9.59 -32.25 5.14
CA ALA A 399 10.01 -33.56 4.60
C ALA A 399 11.01 -34.31 5.50
N ASP A 400 11.76 -33.61 6.34
CA ASP A 400 12.68 -34.17 7.34
C ASP A 400 11.98 -34.72 8.58
N ARG A 401 10.77 -34.21 8.89
CA ARG A 401 9.94 -34.65 10.03
C ARG A 401 8.90 -35.69 9.61
N ASP A 402 8.16 -35.40 8.54
CA ASP A 402 6.98 -36.16 8.12
C ASP A 402 7.30 -37.15 6.97
N GLY A 403 8.51 -37.08 6.42
CA GLY A 403 8.91 -37.78 5.19
C GLY A 403 8.52 -37.00 3.93
N PRO A 404 9.26 -37.14 2.82
CA PRO A 404 8.97 -36.44 1.58
C PRO A 404 7.67 -36.94 0.95
N LYS A 405 6.72 -36.03 0.70
CA LYS A 405 5.45 -36.31 0.01
C LYS A 405 5.65 -36.63 -1.47
N PHE A 406 6.73 -36.16 -2.06
CA PHE A 406 7.12 -36.44 -3.44
C PHE A 406 8.65 -36.57 -3.55
N LEU A 407 9.10 -37.39 -4.50
CA LEU A 407 10.51 -37.51 -4.88
C LEU A 407 10.59 -37.52 -6.41
N PRO A 408 11.46 -36.69 -7.02
CA PRO A 408 11.66 -36.70 -8.47
C PRO A 408 11.98 -38.10 -8.99
N GLY A 409 11.30 -38.54 -10.06
CA GLY A 409 11.51 -39.86 -10.69
C GLY A 409 10.81 -41.07 -10.04
N ARG A 410 10.06 -40.91 -8.93
CA ARG A 410 9.17 -41.96 -8.39
C ARG A 410 7.70 -41.57 -8.56
N ARG A 411 6.85 -42.50 -9.04
CA ARG A 411 5.39 -42.31 -9.03
C ARG A 411 4.93 -42.02 -7.60
N ALA A 412 4.10 -40.99 -7.43
CA ALA A 412 3.55 -40.60 -6.14
C ALA A 412 2.93 -41.82 -5.44
N SER A 413 3.47 -42.22 -4.28
CA SER A 413 2.89 -43.33 -3.53
C SER A 413 1.57 -42.88 -2.94
N THR A 414 0.48 -43.58 -3.26
CA THR A 414 -0.83 -43.45 -2.61
C THR A 414 -0.73 -43.90 -1.15
N HIS A 415 -0.26 -43.04 -0.26
CA HIS A 415 -0.32 -43.32 1.18
C HIS A 415 -1.58 -42.70 1.78
N ARG A 416 -2.49 -43.57 2.23
CA ARG A 416 -3.64 -43.24 3.09
C ARG A 416 -3.15 -42.45 4.30
N VAL A 417 -3.77 -41.29 4.53
CA VAL A 417 -3.58 -40.49 5.76
C VAL A 417 -4.04 -41.32 6.95
N MET A 418 -3.11 -41.68 7.85
CA MET A 418 -3.40 -42.40 9.09
C MET A 418 -3.73 -41.41 10.23
N PRO A 419 -4.54 -41.81 11.23
CA PRO A 419 -4.94 -40.94 12.36
C PRO A 419 -3.76 -40.50 13.24
N PHE A 420 -3.87 -39.27 13.77
CA PHE A 420 -2.83 -38.56 14.54
C PHE A 420 -2.31 -39.33 15.78
N ASP A 421 -3.11 -40.22 16.38
CA ASP A 421 -2.73 -40.93 17.60
C ASP A 421 -1.64 -41.99 17.41
N LYS A 422 -1.42 -42.48 16.18
CA LYS A 422 -0.39 -43.51 15.90
C LYS A 422 1.00 -42.96 15.59
N LEU A 423 1.18 -41.64 15.50
CA LEU A 423 2.48 -41.00 15.23
C LEU A 423 3.44 -40.98 16.43
N LYS A 424 2.96 -41.21 17.66
CA LYS A 424 3.80 -41.13 18.87
C LYS A 424 4.76 -42.30 19.08
N ASN A 425 4.57 -43.44 18.41
CA ASN A 425 5.27 -44.71 18.71
C ASN A 425 6.04 -45.33 17.53
N ARG A 426 6.61 -44.53 16.61
CA ARG A 426 7.49 -45.08 15.56
C ARG A 426 8.97 -44.99 16.02
N PRO A 427 9.74 -46.09 16.00
CA PRO A 427 11.18 -46.01 16.23
C PRO A 427 11.84 -45.20 15.11
N ALA A 428 12.79 -44.33 15.46
CA ALA A 428 13.42 -43.30 14.63
C ALA A 428 14.29 -43.79 13.45
N LYS A 429 13.98 -44.93 12.84
CA LYS A 429 14.87 -45.64 11.91
C LYS A 429 14.57 -45.45 10.42
N ASP A 430 13.56 -44.65 10.05
CA ASP A 430 13.12 -44.42 8.65
C ASP A 430 13.14 -42.94 8.22
N THR A 431 13.70 -42.02 9.02
CA THR A 431 13.72 -40.56 8.76
C THR A 431 14.81 -40.11 7.79
N GLN A 432 15.61 -41.02 7.25
CA GLN A 432 16.83 -40.69 6.51
C GLN A 432 16.62 -40.71 4.99
N SER A 433 15.55 -40.09 4.50
CA SER A 433 15.28 -39.95 3.05
C SER A 433 15.61 -38.57 2.49
N VAL A 434 15.96 -37.60 3.34
CA VAL A 434 16.28 -36.22 2.95
C VAL A 434 17.45 -35.67 3.78
N LYS A 435 18.14 -34.64 3.26
CA LYS A 435 19.20 -33.90 3.97
C LYS A 435 18.78 -32.46 4.19
N ALA A 436 18.84 -31.99 5.42
CA ALA A 436 18.58 -30.61 5.77
C ALA A 436 19.88 -29.80 5.80
N LEU A 437 19.87 -28.63 5.17
CA LEU A 437 20.92 -27.61 5.31
C LEU A 437 20.33 -26.40 6.03
N THR A 438 20.97 -25.98 7.11
CA THR A 438 20.45 -24.91 7.99
C THR A 438 21.49 -23.81 8.18
N TYR A 439 21.04 -22.56 8.12
CA TYR A 439 21.79 -21.36 8.47
C TYR A 439 21.01 -20.54 9.47
N LYS A 440 21.70 -20.12 10.53
CA LYS A 440 21.14 -19.38 11.65
C LYS A 440 22.09 -18.25 12.00
N ASP A 441 21.66 -17.02 11.74
CA ASP A 441 22.33 -15.81 12.18
C ASP A 441 21.49 -15.16 13.30
N PRO A 442 21.93 -15.27 14.56
CA PRO A 442 21.23 -14.66 15.69
C PRO A 442 21.34 -13.13 15.71
N PHE A 443 22.34 -12.52 15.05
CA PHE A 443 22.56 -11.08 15.08
C PHE A 443 21.71 -10.34 14.04
N GLY A 444 21.66 -10.85 12.81
CA GLY A 444 20.73 -10.39 11.77
C GLY A 444 19.31 -10.93 11.97
N ALA A 445 19.13 -11.87 12.90
CA ALA A 445 17.90 -12.59 13.16
C ALA A 445 17.32 -13.18 11.87
N VAL A 446 18.19 -13.92 11.18
CA VAL A 446 17.94 -14.63 9.92
C VAL A 446 18.04 -16.14 10.17
N TYR A 447 17.07 -16.88 9.63
CA TYR A 447 17.08 -18.34 9.65
C TYR A 447 16.71 -18.85 8.27
N LYS A 448 17.50 -19.78 7.72
CA LYS A 448 17.20 -20.46 6.45
C LYS A 448 17.39 -21.95 6.67
N LYS A 449 16.41 -22.76 6.27
CA LYS A 449 16.51 -24.22 6.26
C LYS A 449 15.96 -24.76 4.95
N TYR A 450 16.79 -25.49 4.22
CA TYR A 450 16.44 -26.08 2.93
C TYR A 450 16.59 -27.61 3.01
N LEU A 451 15.63 -28.31 2.42
CA LEU A 451 15.53 -29.76 2.44
C LEU A 451 15.82 -30.29 1.03
N PHE A 452 16.82 -31.16 0.95
CA PHE A 452 17.29 -31.74 -0.31
C PHE A 452 17.11 -33.26 -0.31
N THR A 453 17.11 -33.85 -1.50
CA THR A 453 17.28 -35.30 -1.68
C THR A 453 18.63 -35.77 -1.12
N LEU A 454 18.77 -37.08 -0.83
CA LEU A 454 20.00 -37.62 -0.22
C LEU A 454 21.27 -37.40 -1.04
N ASP A 455 21.12 -37.40 -2.37
CA ASP A 455 22.17 -37.11 -3.36
C ASP A 455 22.45 -35.61 -3.52
N GLY A 456 21.63 -34.74 -2.92
CA GLY A 456 21.76 -33.29 -3.03
C GLY A 456 21.39 -32.74 -4.42
N LYS A 457 20.75 -33.53 -5.29
CA LYS A 457 20.41 -33.15 -6.66
C LYS A 457 19.14 -32.32 -6.79
N TYR A 458 18.21 -32.42 -5.85
CA TYR A 458 16.93 -31.73 -5.92
C TYR A 458 16.58 -31.06 -4.60
N LEU A 459 16.01 -29.86 -4.69
CA LEU A 459 15.39 -29.16 -3.58
C LEU A 459 13.94 -29.62 -3.43
N LEU A 460 13.55 -30.04 -2.22
CA LEU A 460 12.21 -30.55 -1.91
C LEU A 460 11.34 -29.50 -1.23
N GLY A 461 11.96 -28.56 -0.52
CA GLY A 461 11.25 -27.50 0.21
C GLY A 461 12.17 -26.77 1.18
N GLY A 462 11.59 -25.84 1.93
CA GLY A 462 12.34 -25.10 2.92
C GLY A 462 11.56 -24.02 3.64
N MET A 463 12.22 -23.38 4.60
CA MET A 463 11.69 -22.28 5.39
C MET A 463 12.74 -21.18 5.57
N MET A 464 12.29 -19.92 5.60
CA MET A 464 13.11 -18.71 5.62
C MET A 464 12.50 -17.69 6.59
N ILE A 465 13.32 -17.09 7.45
CA ILE A 465 12.95 -16.03 8.39
C ILE A 465 13.93 -14.87 8.25
N GLY A 466 13.40 -13.64 8.23
CA GLY A 466 14.19 -12.41 8.11
C GLY A 466 14.57 -12.11 6.67
N ASP A 467 15.38 -12.97 6.05
CA ASP A 467 15.74 -12.85 4.63
C ASP A 467 14.95 -13.87 3.79
N THR A 468 13.95 -13.39 3.06
CA THR A 468 13.06 -14.19 2.20
C THR A 468 13.18 -13.84 0.71
N LYS A 469 14.28 -13.20 0.31
CA LYS A 469 14.51 -12.76 -1.09
C LYS A 469 14.50 -13.94 -2.06
N ASP A 470 15.17 -15.03 -1.71
CA ASP A 470 15.31 -16.21 -2.59
C ASP A 470 14.03 -17.06 -2.72
N TYR A 471 12.96 -16.75 -1.96
CA TYR A 471 11.73 -17.55 -1.91
C TYR A 471 11.16 -17.87 -3.30
N VAL A 472 11.04 -16.87 -4.18
CA VAL A 472 10.40 -17.07 -5.49
C VAL A 472 11.21 -18.04 -6.33
N LYS A 473 12.53 -17.82 -6.40
CA LYS A 473 13.47 -18.69 -7.13
C LYS A 473 13.41 -20.12 -6.61
N LEU A 474 13.54 -20.31 -5.30
CA LEU A 474 13.60 -21.63 -4.69
C LEU A 474 12.26 -22.38 -4.79
N ASN A 475 11.13 -21.68 -4.63
CA ASN A 475 9.81 -22.31 -4.78
C ASN A 475 9.61 -22.83 -6.21
N GLN A 476 10.04 -22.08 -7.23
CA GLN A 476 9.94 -22.53 -8.62
C GLN A 476 10.84 -23.74 -8.90
N MET A 477 12.06 -23.76 -8.35
CA MET A 477 12.94 -24.92 -8.48
C MET A 477 12.33 -26.20 -7.89
N VAL A 478 11.62 -26.08 -6.77
CA VAL A 478 10.88 -27.19 -6.15
C VAL A 478 9.72 -27.64 -7.04
N LYS A 479 8.90 -26.69 -7.54
CA LYS A 479 7.74 -26.99 -8.40
C LYS A 479 8.14 -27.70 -9.69
N ASN A 480 9.19 -27.21 -10.33
CA ASN A 480 9.67 -27.74 -11.61
C ASN A 480 10.52 -29.00 -11.43
N GLN A 481 10.78 -29.43 -10.18
CA GLN A 481 11.69 -30.53 -9.85
C GLN A 481 13.02 -30.38 -10.59
N LYS A 482 13.54 -29.15 -10.63
CA LYS A 482 14.76 -28.83 -11.38
C LYS A 482 15.98 -29.42 -10.67
N GLU A 483 16.83 -30.13 -11.42
CA GLU A 483 18.12 -30.60 -10.89
C GLU A 483 19.02 -29.40 -10.58
N LEU A 484 19.74 -29.46 -9.45
CA LEU A 484 20.58 -28.36 -9.00
C LEU A 484 21.88 -28.28 -9.81
N ASP A 485 22.09 -27.13 -10.48
CA ASP A 485 23.31 -26.84 -11.24
C ASP A 485 24.52 -26.50 -10.35
N VAL A 486 24.27 -26.20 -9.06
CA VAL A 486 25.29 -25.82 -8.08
C VAL A 486 25.11 -26.59 -6.76
N PRO A 487 26.18 -26.75 -5.95
CA PRO A 487 26.08 -27.45 -4.68
C PRO A 487 25.07 -26.79 -3.71
N PRO A 488 24.33 -27.58 -2.91
CA PRO A 488 23.35 -27.08 -1.94
C PRO A 488 23.83 -25.93 -1.02
N SER A 489 25.12 -25.90 -0.68
CA SER A 489 25.72 -24.86 0.17
C SER A 489 25.66 -23.45 -0.41
N GLN A 490 25.71 -23.30 -1.73
CA GLN A 490 25.70 -21.99 -2.39
C GLN A 490 24.34 -21.30 -2.30
N PHE A 491 23.26 -22.06 -2.14
CA PHE A 491 21.91 -21.52 -1.99
C PHE A 491 21.69 -20.86 -0.62
N ILE A 492 22.45 -21.24 0.41
CA ILE A 492 22.27 -20.71 1.76
C ILE A 492 23.17 -19.52 2.07
N LEU A 493 24.44 -19.58 1.71
CA LEU A 493 25.43 -18.55 2.07
C LEU A 493 25.47 -17.39 1.06
N GLY A 494 24.81 -17.55 -0.10
CA GLY A 494 24.83 -16.59 -1.19
C GLY A 494 26.20 -16.54 -1.87
N SER A 495 26.25 -16.81 -3.17
CA SER A 495 27.34 -16.29 -3.99
C SER A 495 27.28 -14.76 -3.91
N GLN A 496 28.31 -14.13 -3.34
CA GLN A 496 28.48 -12.68 -3.42
C GLN A 496 28.72 -12.28 -4.88
N SER A 497 27.64 -12.11 -5.61
CA SER A 497 27.59 -11.44 -6.89
C SER A 497 26.38 -10.52 -6.81
N GLY A 498 26.64 -9.22 -6.79
CA GLY A 498 25.65 -8.15 -6.66
C GLY A 498 24.73 -8.05 -7.88
N GLY A 499 23.90 -9.07 -8.08
CA GLY A 499 22.76 -9.02 -8.98
C GLY A 499 21.54 -8.56 -8.19
N ASP A 500 21.00 -7.40 -8.57
CA ASP A 500 19.64 -7.02 -8.22
C ASP A 500 18.64 -8.12 -8.63
N GLU A 501 17.46 -8.13 -7.99
CA GLU A 501 16.30 -8.96 -8.38
C GLU A 501 15.87 -8.66 -9.83
N ASN A 502 16.56 -9.28 -10.78
CA ASN A 502 16.15 -9.31 -12.16
C ASN A 502 15.18 -10.48 -12.31
N GLY A 503 13.93 -10.20 -12.70
CA GLY A 503 12.94 -11.23 -13.07
C GLY A 503 13.29 -11.99 -14.35
N ASP A 504 14.57 -11.98 -14.71
CA ASP A 504 15.16 -12.35 -15.99
C ASP A 504 15.36 -13.85 -16.10
N ASP A 505 15.74 -14.51 -15.01
CA ASP A 505 16.04 -15.95 -14.95
C ASP A 505 14.80 -16.84 -14.71
N LEU A 506 13.60 -16.25 -14.74
CA LEU A 506 12.35 -16.95 -14.47
C LEU A 506 11.66 -17.37 -15.78
N ASP A 507 11.14 -18.59 -15.84
CA ASP A 507 10.38 -19.09 -17.00
C ASP A 507 9.02 -18.36 -17.13
N ASP A 508 8.43 -18.30 -18.32
CA ASP A 508 7.17 -17.56 -18.56
C ASP A 508 5.98 -18.14 -17.78
N ASP A 509 5.96 -19.44 -17.47
CA ASP A 509 4.96 -20.07 -16.61
C ASP A 509 5.16 -19.79 -15.11
N THR A 510 6.25 -19.12 -14.73
CA THR A 510 6.58 -18.80 -13.34
C THR A 510 5.50 -17.93 -12.71
N GLN A 511 4.84 -18.44 -11.69
CA GLN A 511 3.90 -17.69 -10.86
C GLN A 511 4.62 -16.56 -10.09
N ILE A 512 4.30 -15.30 -10.44
CA ILE A 512 4.86 -14.08 -9.84
C ILE A 512 3.97 -13.56 -8.70
N CYS A 513 2.64 -13.60 -8.88
CA CYS A 513 1.68 -13.20 -7.85
C CYS A 513 0.90 -14.41 -7.33
N SER A 514 1.23 -14.89 -6.13
CA SER A 514 0.48 -15.98 -5.49
C SER A 514 -0.95 -15.60 -5.10
N CYS A 515 -1.20 -14.32 -4.75
CA CYS A 515 -2.54 -13.87 -4.33
C CYS A 515 -3.58 -13.89 -5.45
N HIS A 516 -3.16 -13.76 -6.71
CA HIS A 516 -4.05 -13.65 -7.87
C HIS A 516 -3.71 -14.68 -8.96
N ASN A 517 -2.81 -15.61 -8.65
CA ASN A 517 -2.29 -16.63 -9.55
C ASN A 517 -1.78 -16.08 -10.91
N VAL A 518 -1.00 -14.99 -10.88
CA VAL A 518 -0.48 -14.33 -12.09
C VAL A 518 0.93 -14.83 -12.39
N THR A 519 1.16 -15.31 -13.62
CA THR A 519 2.47 -15.75 -14.11
C THR A 519 3.28 -14.61 -14.73
N LYS A 520 4.58 -14.84 -14.94
CA LYS A 520 5.46 -13.92 -15.69
C LYS A 520 4.94 -13.75 -17.12
N GLY A 521 4.50 -14.83 -17.74
CA GLY A 521 3.90 -14.89 -19.07
C GLY A 521 2.64 -14.06 -19.17
N ASP A 522 1.75 -14.09 -18.17
CA ASP A 522 0.56 -13.23 -18.14
C ASP A 522 0.92 -11.74 -18.16
N ILE A 523 1.96 -11.36 -17.41
CA ILE A 523 2.46 -9.97 -17.37
C ILE A 523 3.09 -9.62 -18.72
N ILE A 524 3.97 -10.47 -19.25
CA ILE A 524 4.64 -10.26 -20.54
C ILE A 524 3.63 -10.17 -21.67
N GLN A 525 2.65 -11.07 -21.73
CA GLN A 525 1.62 -11.12 -22.75
C GLN A 525 0.72 -9.88 -22.66
N SER A 526 0.32 -9.46 -21.46
CA SER A 526 -0.46 -8.22 -21.27
C SER A 526 0.29 -6.98 -21.77
N VAL A 527 1.61 -6.95 -21.59
CA VAL A 527 2.49 -5.90 -22.12
C VAL A 527 2.65 -6.01 -23.64
N LYS A 528 2.92 -7.22 -24.18
CA LYS A 528 3.12 -7.49 -25.61
C LYS A 528 1.89 -7.22 -26.47
N ILE A 529 0.70 -7.55 -25.97
CA ILE A 529 -0.59 -7.26 -26.64
C ILE A 529 -0.91 -5.74 -26.59
N GLY A 530 -0.14 -4.95 -25.84
CA GLY A 530 -0.32 -3.50 -25.73
C GLY A 530 -1.41 -3.06 -24.75
N SER A 531 -1.99 -4.01 -24.00
CA SER A 531 -3.03 -3.74 -22.99
C SER A 531 -2.48 -3.03 -21.75
N CYS A 532 -1.19 -3.17 -21.44
CA CYS A 532 -0.54 -2.52 -20.30
C CYS A 532 0.69 -1.71 -20.74
N LYS A 533 0.63 -0.39 -20.58
CA LYS A 533 1.74 0.56 -20.85
C LYS A 533 2.31 1.21 -19.59
N SER A 534 1.81 0.83 -18.41
CA SER A 534 2.30 1.29 -17.12
C SER A 534 2.04 0.25 -16.03
N ILE A 535 2.76 0.32 -14.90
CA ILE A 535 2.56 -0.58 -13.75
C ILE A 535 1.15 -0.46 -13.15
N ALA A 536 0.55 0.74 -13.17
CA ALA A 536 -0.83 0.91 -12.73
C ALA A 536 -1.80 0.10 -13.62
N GLN A 537 -1.53 0.06 -14.93
CA GLN A 537 -2.30 -0.76 -15.87
C GLN A 537 -1.99 -2.25 -15.69
N VAL A 538 -0.73 -2.64 -15.41
CA VAL A 538 -0.42 -4.04 -15.06
C VAL A 538 -1.22 -4.48 -13.83
N LYS A 539 -1.29 -3.66 -12.78
CA LYS A 539 -2.14 -3.92 -11.60
C LYS A 539 -3.62 -4.06 -11.96
N SER A 540 -4.13 -3.20 -12.84
CA SER A 540 -5.53 -3.24 -13.26
C SER A 540 -5.86 -4.49 -14.09
N CYS A 541 -5.03 -4.78 -15.10
CA CYS A 541 -5.27 -5.84 -16.07
C CYS A 541 -4.94 -7.24 -15.53
N THR A 542 -3.88 -7.37 -14.73
CA THR A 542 -3.42 -8.66 -14.20
C THR A 542 -3.81 -8.87 -12.74
N LYS A 543 -4.26 -7.84 -12.01
CA LYS A 543 -4.46 -7.84 -10.55
C LYS A 543 -3.17 -8.08 -9.73
N ALA A 544 -2.01 -8.29 -10.36
CA ALA A 544 -0.75 -8.52 -9.65
C ALA A 544 -0.43 -7.35 -8.71
N GLY A 545 -0.21 -7.67 -7.42
CA GLY A 545 0.13 -6.68 -6.38
C GLY A 545 -1.05 -5.94 -5.76
N THR A 546 -2.30 -6.28 -6.09
CA THR A 546 -3.51 -5.73 -5.44
C THR A 546 -3.95 -6.52 -4.19
N GLY A 547 -3.38 -7.72 -3.97
CA GLY A 547 -3.61 -8.55 -2.76
C GLY A 547 -2.67 -8.17 -1.61
N CYS A 548 -1.65 -8.99 -1.33
CA CYS A 548 -0.67 -8.74 -0.25
C CYS A 548 0.46 -7.76 -0.62
N GLY A 549 0.56 -7.35 -1.90
CA GLY A 549 1.61 -6.45 -2.40
C GLY A 549 3.03 -7.02 -2.49
N GLY A 550 3.28 -8.24 -2.01
CA GLY A 550 4.63 -8.83 -1.91
C GLY A 550 5.36 -9.07 -3.24
N CYS A 551 4.63 -9.14 -4.36
CA CYS A 551 5.17 -9.37 -5.71
C CYS A 551 5.53 -8.08 -6.47
N MET A 552 5.23 -6.90 -5.92
CA MET A 552 5.35 -5.62 -6.62
C MET A 552 6.75 -5.27 -7.15
N PRO A 553 7.85 -5.53 -6.41
CA PRO A 553 9.20 -5.28 -6.92
C PRO A 553 9.51 -6.09 -8.19
N LEU A 554 9.08 -7.35 -8.22
CA LEU A 554 9.33 -8.26 -9.32
C LEU A 554 8.44 -7.95 -10.54
N VAL A 555 7.17 -7.59 -10.32
CA VAL A 555 6.25 -7.12 -11.38
C VAL A 555 6.81 -5.88 -12.08
N GLN A 556 7.36 -4.94 -11.30
CA GLN A 556 8.00 -3.73 -11.81
C GLN A 556 9.24 -4.07 -12.68
N SER A 557 10.08 -4.99 -12.21
CA SER A 557 11.27 -5.45 -12.93
C SER A 557 10.91 -6.09 -14.28
N ILE A 558 9.97 -7.05 -14.29
CA ILE A 558 9.50 -7.75 -15.51
C ILE A 558 8.86 -6.77 -16.50
N PHE A 559 8.02 -5.85 -16.03
CA PHE A 559 7.36 -4.85 -16.87
C PHE A 559 8.37 -3.95 -17.59
N ASN A 560 9.33 -3.37 -16.85
CA ASN A 560 10.31 -2.44 -17.41
C ASN A 560 11.21 -3.10 -18.45
N LYS A 561 11.60 -4.37 -18.24
CA LYS A 561 12.42 -5.10 -19.21
C LYS A 561 11.63 -5.53 -20.45
N THR A 562 10.41 -6.04 -20.28
CA THR A 562 9.56 -6.45 -21.42
C THR A 562 9.31 -5.27 -22.37
N MET A 563 9.04 -4.10 -21.81
CA MET A 563 8.91 -2.87 -22.58
C MET A 563 10.21 -2.53 -23.34
N LYS A 564 11.37 -2.66 -22.69
CA LYS A 564 12.70 -2.44 -23.30
C LYS A 564 13.00 -3.44 -24.43
N GLU A 565 12.63 -4.71 -24.28
CA GLU A 565 12.81 -5.77 -25.29
C GLU A 565 11.91 -5.60 -26.51
N MET A 566 10.71 -5.06 -26.33
CA MET A 566 9.80 -4.75 -27.44
C MET A 566 10.27 -3.57 -28.30
N GLY A 567 11.44 -2.98 -28.00
CA GLY A 567 11.93 -1.77 -28.66
C GLY A 567 11.01 -0.57 -28.44
N GLN A 568 10.01 -0.69 -27.55
CA GLN A 568 9.21 0.44 -27.14
C GLN A 568 10.01 1.20 -26.10
N GLU A 569 10.21 2.49 -26.32
CA GLU A 569 10.62 3.35 -25.22
C GLU A 569 9.61 3.14 -24.09
N VAL A 570 10.09 2.67 -22.94
CA VAL A 570 9.37 2.85 -21.69
C VAL A 570 9.10 4.34 -21.64
N SER A 571 7.86 4.73 -21.87
CA SER A 571 7.53 6.14 -22.06
C SER A 571 7.93 6.88 -20.79
N ASN A 572 9.05 7.58 -20.86
CA ASN A 572 9.55 8.41 -19.77
C ASN A 572 8.81 9.76 -19.74
N HIS A 573 7.71 9.88 -20.50
CA HIS A 573 6.87 11.06 -20.52
C HIS A 573 6.43 11.39 -19.10
N LEU A 574 6.56 12.66 -18.75
CA LEU A 574 6.13 13.17 -17.46
C LEU A 574 4.63 12.94 -17.24
N CYS A 575 3.82 13.12 -18.27
CA CYS A 575 2.38 12.83 -18.30
C CYS A 575 1.83 12.83 -19.74
N SER A 576 0.50 12.71 -19.89
CA SER A 576 -0.17 12.81 -21.20
C SER A 576 0.09 14.13 -21.94
N HIS A 577 0.33 15.23 -21.21
CA HIS A 577 0.55 16.56 -21.77
C HIS A 577 2.00 16.81 -22.21
N ILE A 578 2.97 16.20 -21.54
CA ILE A 578 4.40 16.45 -21.75
C ILE A 578 5.10 15.16 -22.18
N PRO A 579 5.53 15.06 -23.45
CA PRO A 579 6.19 13.88 -24.01
C PRO A 579 7.69 13.82 -23.70
N TYR A 580 8.11 14.34 -22.54
CA TYR A 580 9.51 14.40 -22.13
C TYR A 580 9.64 13.92 -20.69
N SER A 581 10.80 13.36 -20.34
CA SER A 581 11.13 13.13 -18.94
C SER A 581 11.30 14.44 -18.20
N ARG A 582 11.26 14.41 -16.86
CA ARG A 582 11.54 15.59 -16.05
C ARG A 582 12.95 16.13 -16.29
N VAL A 583 13.92 15.25 -16.55
CA VAL A 583 15.32 15.61 -16.82
C VAL A 583 15.44 16.31 -18.18
N ASP A 584 14.82 15.75 -19.22
CA ASP A 584 14.81 16.36 -20.55
C ASP A 584 14.09 17.71 -20.53
N LEU A 585 12.94 17.77 -19.84
CA LEU A 585 12.20 19.00 -19.68
C LEU A 585 13.01 20.07 -18.96
N TYR A 586 13.74 19.71 -17.90
CA TYR A 586 14.66 20.63 -17.22
C TYR A 586 15.70 21.20 -18.19
N ASN A 587 16.35 20.34 -18.99
CA ASN A 587 17.36 20.74 -19.94
C ASN A 587 16.80 21.66 -21.03
N ILE A 588 15.62 21.35 -21.57
CA ILE A 588 14.96 22.18 -22.59
C ILE A 588 14.64 23.57 -22.02
N ILE A 589 14.06 23.63 -20.81
CA ILE A 589 13.72 24.91 -20.16
C ILE A 589 14.97 25.74 -19.89
N ALA A 590 16.04 25.11 -19.39
CA ALA A 590 17.31 25.77 -19.11
C ALA A 590 17.96 26.32 -20.39
N VAL A 591 18.00 25.55 -21.48
CA VAL A 591 18.62 25.97 -22.74
C VAL A 591 17.80 27.03 -23.45
N LYS A 592 16.47 26.85 -23.53
CA LYS A 592 15.57 27.81 -24.20
C LYS A 592 15.21 29.02 -23.32
N GLN A 593 15.62 29.03 -22.06
CA GLN A 593 15.33 30.09 -21.09
C GLN A 593 13.83 30.39 -20.95
N LEU A 594 13.01 29.33 -20.88
CA LEU A 594 11.55 29.45 -20.77
C LEU A 594 11.14 29.79 -19.33
N LYS A 595 10.59 30.98 -19.10
CA LYS A 595 10.32 31.48 -17.73
C LYS A 595 8.89 31.31 -17.24
N THR A 596 7.94 30.99 -18.12
CA THR A 596 6.52 30.88 -17.79
C THR A 596 5.97 29.51 -18.16
N PHE A 597 4.93 29.06 -17.45
CA PHE A 597 4.26 27.81 -17.75
C PHE A 597 3.74 27.76 -19.19
N ASP A 598 3.12 28.84 -19.66
CA ASP A 598 2.59 28.93 -21.03
C ASP A 598 3.69 28.76 -22.08
N ALA A 599 4.87 29.36 -21.88
CA ALA A 599 6.00 29.19 -22.79
C ALA A 599 6.53 27.75 -22.79
N VAL A 600 6.50 27.09 -21.62
CA VAL A 600 6.86 25.66 -21.51
C VAL A 600 5.83 24.78 -22.23
N MET A 601 4.55 25.05 -22.07
CA MET A 601 3.48 24.30 -22.74
C MET A 601 3.51 24.47 -24.26
N GLN A 602 3.77 25.70 -24.74
CA GLN A 602 3.93 25.97 -26.18
C GLN A 602 5.15 25.27 -26.78
N ALA A 603 6.27 25.23 -26.05
CA ALA A 603 7.51 24.66 -26.57
C ALA A 603 7.63 23.14 -26.41
N CYS A 604 7.03 22.57 -25.35
CA CYS A 604 7.25 21.20 -24.92
C CYS A 604 5.96 20.38 -24.77
N GLY A 605 4.78 21.01 -24.79
CA GLY A 605 3.50 20.31 -24.63
C GLY A 605 3.02 19.66 -25.93
N LYS A 606 2.30 18.54 -25.81
CA LYS A 606 1.57 17.94 -26.95
C LYS A 606 0.45 18.86 -27.44
N ASN A 607 -0.18 19.58 -26.53
CA ASN A 607 -1.16 20.62 -26.83
C ASN A 607 -0.65 21.96 -26.23
N PRO A 608 -0.30 22.95 -27.06
CA PRO A 608 0.19 24.26 -26.61
C PRO A 608 -0.74 25.02 -25.66
N GLU A 609 -2.06 24.80 -25.76
CA GLU A 609 -3.07 25.53 -24.96
C GLU A 609 -3.55 24.74 -23.73
N SER A 610 -2.90 23.60 -23.43
CA SER A 610 -3.31 22.76 -22.31
C SER A 610 -3.02 23.46 -20.97
N LEU A 611 -4.03 23.48 -20.09
CA LEU A 611 -3.89 23.94 -18.70
C LEU A 611 -3.01 23.01 -17.82
N GLY A 612 -2.66 21.82 -18.31
CA GLY A 612 -1.84 20.84 -17.60
C GLY A 612 -2.60 20.04 -16.53
N CYS A 613 -1.96 19.02 -15.96
CA CYS A 613 -2.50 18.18 -14.89
C CYS A 613 -1.70 18.31 -13.58
N GLU A 614 -2.20 17.63 -12.55
CA GLU A 614 -1.59 17.47 -11.23
C GLU A 614 -0.14 16.93 -11.24
N LEU A 615 0.32 16.34 -12.35
CA LEU A 615 1.71 15.87 -12.48
C LEU A 615 2.64 16.91 -13.09
N CYS A 616 2.24 17.56 -14.19
CA CYS A 616 3.13 18.48 -14.90
C CYS A 616 3.18 19.88 -14.29
N LYS A 617 2.08 20.39 -13.70
CA LYS A 617 2.05 21.70 -13.04
C LYS A 617 3.12 21.83 -11.94
N PRO A 618 3.12 20.98 -10.89
CA PRO A 618 4.10 21.10 -9.81
C PRO A 618 5.53 20.76 -10.27
N ALA A 619 5.69 19.86 -11.24
CA ALA A 619 6.99 19.54 -11.80
C ALA A 619 7.61 20.72 -12.56
N ILE A 620 6.82 21.40 -13.40
CA ILE A 620 7.25 22.61 -14.12
C ILE A 620 7.51 23.76 -13.14
N ALA A 621 6.62 23.97 -12.17
CA ALA A 621 6.84 24.95 -11.10
C ALA A 621 8.17 24.73 -10.37
N SER A 622 8.44 23.48 -9.97
CA SER A 622 9.70 23.09 -9.33
C SER A 622 10.91 23.38 -10.22
N ILE A 623 10.85 23.08 -11.52
CA ILE A 623 11.93 23.38 -12.47
C ILE A 623 12.15 24.89 -12.60
N LEU A 624 11.09 25.66 -12.83
CA LEU A 624 11.15 27.12 -12.96
C LEU A 624 11.75 27.76 -11.71
N SER A 625 11.32 27.33 -10.52
CA SER A 625 11.89 27.83 -9.26
C SER A 625 13.34 27.38 -9.02
N SER A 626 13.74 26.21 -9.50
CA SER A 626 15.12 25.74 -9.39
C SER A 626 16.07 26.37 -10.41
N LEU A 627 15.55 27.06 -11.43
CA LEU A 627 16.31 27.74 -12.47
C LEU A 627 16.34 29.26 -12.30
N PHE A 628 15.20 29.85 -11.96
CA PHE A 628 15.02 31.31 -11.99
C PHE A 628 14.57 31.90 -10.65
N ASN A 629 14.24 31.07 -9.67
CA ASN A 629 13.82 31.47 -8.33
C ASN A 629 12.78 32.63 -8.29
N PRO A 630 11.66 32.57 -9.05
CA PRO A 630 10.62 33.59 -8.94
C PRO A 630 9.89 33.46 -7.60
N HIS A 631 9.21 34.52 -7.18
CA HIS A 631 8.38 34.45 -5.99
C HIS A 631 7.19 33.51 -6.25
N VAL A 632 7.01 32.47 -5.42
CA VAL A 632 6.01 31.41 -5.68
C VAL A 632 4.56 31.91 -5.67
N MET A 633 4.31 33.08 -5.09
CA MET A 633 3.02 33.79 -5.14
C MET A 633 2.83 34.70 -6.36
N ASP A 634 3.78 34.77 -7.29
CA ASP A 634 3.60 35.53 -8.52
C ASP A 634 2.56 34.86 -9.42
N LYS A 635 1.69 35.67 -10.03
CA LYS A 635 0.56 35.19 -10.85
C LYS A 635 0.95 34.13 -11.89
N ALA A 636 2.15 34.23 -12.47
CA ALA A 636 2.64 33.31 -13.48
C ALA A 636 2.94 31.88 -12.97
N VAL A 637 3.14 31.71 -11.66
CA VAL A 637 3.54 30.42 -11.05
C VAL A 637 2.66 30.01 -9.85
N HIS A 638 1.80 30.90 -9.34
CA HIS A 638 0.99 30.66 -8.14
C HIS A 638 0.00 29.50 -8.30
N ASP A 639 -0.70 29.44 -9.43
CA ASP A 639 -1.69 28.39 -9.72
C ASP A 639 -1.05 27.03 -10.06
N LEU A 640 0.28 26.97 -10.13
CA LEU A 640 1.05 25.75 -10.33
C LEU A 640 1.49 25.12 -9.01
N GLN A 641 1.45 25.88 -7.91
CA GLN A 641 1.91 25.45 -6.60
C GLN A 641 0.90 24.51 -5.92
N ASP A 642 1.42 23.60 -5.11
CA ASP A 642 0.60 22.80 -4.20
C ASP A 642 0.05 23.65 -3.04
N THR A 643 -0.84 23.08 -2.23
CA THR A 643 -1.52 23.78 -1.12
C THR A 643 -0.55 24.47 -0.15
N ASN A 644 0.66 23.94 0.04
CA ASN A 644 1.61 24.43 1.02
C ASN A 644 2.42 25.61 0.49
N ASP A 645 2.99 25.49 -0.71
CA ASP A 645 3.72 26.59 -1.35
C ASP A 645 2.75 27.72 -1.77
N ARG A 646 1.48 27.43 -2.03
CA ARG A 646 0.44 28.43 -2.37
C ARG A 646 0.21 29.49 -1.28
N PHE A 647 0.37 29.11 -0.01
CA PHE A 647 0.17 29.99 1.16
C PHE A 647 1.44 30.20 1.99
N LEU A 648 2.61 29.81 1.46
CA LEU A 648 3.90 29.94 2.15
C LEU A 648 3.91 29.32 3.56
N ALA A 649 3.08 28.31 3.81
CA ALA A 649 2.86 27.72 5.12
C ALA A 649 2.31 26.30 5.01
N ASN A 650 2.66 25.45 5.97
CA ASN A 650 2.24 24.05 5.96
C ASN A 650 0.83 23.94 6.55
N ILE A 651 -0.12 23.43 5.78
CA ILE A 651 -1.50 23.22 6.22
C ILE A 651 -1.58 22.06 7.23
N GLN A 652 -2.39 22.24 8.26
CA GLN A 652 -2.63 21.26 9.32
C GLN A 652 -3.97 20.56 9.11
N ARG A 653 -4.20 19.47 9.86
CA ARG A 653 -5.41 18.62 9.73
C ARG A 653 -6.72 19.40 9.84
N ASN A 654 -6.73 20.50 10.57
CA ASN A 654 -7.87 21.37 10.80
C ASN A 654 -7.92 22.59 9.86
N GLY A 655 -7.08 22.65 8.82
CA GLY A 655 -7.02 23.79 7.91
C GLY A 655 -6.33 25.04 8.46
N THR A 656 -5.78 25.01 9.69
CA THR A 656 -4.86 26.05 10.16
C THR A 656 -3.44 25.78 9.66
N PHE A 657 -2.53 26.71 9.92
CA PHE A 657 -1.17 26.69 9.38
C PHE A 657 -0.12 26.59 10.49
N SER A 658 1.07 26.11 10.13
CA SER A 658 2.26 26.18 10.98
C SER A 658 3.18 27.33 10.59
N VAL A 659 3.71 28.03 11.58
CA VAL A 659 4.71 29.07 11.45
C VAL A 659 6.03 28.55 12.02
N VAL A 660 7.06 28.50 11.17
CA VAL A 660 8.37 27.96 11.53
C VAL A 660 9.46 28.94 11.07
N PRO A 661 9.92 29.86 11.95
CA PRO A 661 11.01 30.75 11.62
C PRO A 661 12.33 29.98 11.48
N ARG A 662 13.26 30.53 10.70
CA ARG A 662 14.60 29.96 10.52
C ARG A 662 15.42 30.12 11.80
N VAL A 663 16.13 29.05 12.17
CA VAL A 663 17.11 29.01 13.26
C VAL A 663 18.34 28.29 12.71
N ALA A 664 19.25 29.05 12.10
CA ALA A 664 20.38 28.50 11.37
C ALA A 664 21.31 27.72 12.30
N GLY A 665 21.65 26.48 11.95
CA GLY A 665 22.48 25.61 12.77
C GLY A 665 21.91 25.27 14.16
N GLY A 666 20.66 25.63 14.45
CA GLY A 666 20.07 25.51 15.78
C GLY A 666 20.47 26.61 16.77
N GLU A 667 21.14 27.68 16.31
CA GLU A 667 21.57 28.79 17.15
C GLU A 667 20.52 29.91 17.21
N ILE A 668 20.08 30.28 18.41
CA ILE A 668 19.05 31.30 18.65
C ILE A 668 19.45 32.22 19.80
N THR A 669 19.27 33.53 19.60
CA THR A 669 19.51 34.53 20.65
C THR A 669 18.34 34.58 21.66
N PRO A 670 18.59 35.02 22.90
CA PRO A 670 17.52 35.20 23.89
C PRO A 670 16.37 36.08 23.39
N ASP A 671 16.66 37.20 22.72
CA ASP A 671 15.64 38.13 22.21
C ASP A 671 14.74 37.45 21.18
N LYS A 672 15.31 36.72 20.21
CA LYS A 672 14.55 35.97 19.21
C LYS A 672 13.70 34.87 19.86
N LEU A 673 14.22 34.20 20.87
CA LEU A 673 13.48 33.18 21.62
C LEU A 673 12.30 33.79 22.39
N ILE A 674 12.49 34.97 22.99
CA ILE A 674 11.42 35.74 23.66
C ILE A 674 10.36 36.15 22.64
N THR A 675 10.75 36.66 21.47
CA THR A 675 9.79 37.02 20.40
C THR A 675 8.94 35.83 19.98
N ILE A 676 9.54 34.65 19.73
CA ILE A 676 8.78 33.43 19.41
C ILE A 676 7.76 33.13 20.53
N GLY A 677 8.18 33.21 21.79
CA GLY A 677 7.29 32.99 22.94
C GLY A 677 6.14 33.99 23.03
N GLN A 678 6.42 35.28 22.76
CA GLN A 678 5.42 36.35 22.75
C GLN A 678 4.39 36.15 21.64
N VAL A 679 4.85 35.88 20.42
CA VAL A 679 4.00 35.58 19.25
C VAL A 679 3.15 34.34 19.52
N ALA A 680 3.77 33.25 19.98
CA ALA A 680 3.03 32.03 20.30
C ALA A 680 1.95 32.24 21.36
N LYS A 681 2.25 33.03 22.40
CA LYS A 681 1.27 33.38 23.44
C LYS A 681 0.15 34.26 22.91
N LYS A 682 0.48 35.28 22.10
CA LYS A 682 -0.47 36.24 21.53
C LYS A 682 -1.50 35.56 20.63
N TYR A 683 -1.07 34.61 19.80
CA TYR A 683 -1.92 33.91 18.84
C TYR A 683 -2.36 32.52 19.31
N ASN A 684 -2.11 32.16 20.59
CA ASN A 684 -2.46 30.86 21.19
C ASN A 684 -1.97 29.65 20.36
N LEU A 685 -0.72 29.70 19.92
CA LEU A 685 -0.11 28.70 19.05
C LEU A 685 0.49 27.54 19.86
N TYR A 686 0.26 26.31 19.39
CA TYR A 686 0.90 25.11 19.93
C TYR A 686 2.39 25.12 19.56
N CYS A 687 3.27 25.00 20.54
CA CYS A 687 4.72 25.05 20.34
C CYS A 687 5.37 23.68 20.50
N LYS A 688 6.22 23.32 19.54
CA LYS A 688 6.98 22.06 19.56
C LYS A 688 8.43 22.27 19.14
N ILE A 689 9.35 21.81 19.98
CA ILE A 689 10.75 21.65 19.59
C ILE A 689 10.86 20.45 18.66
N THR A 690 11.45 20.64 17.49
CA THR A 690 11.58 19.58 16.47
C THR A 690 12.99 19.05 16.38
N GLY A 691 13.12 17.85 15.81
CA GLY A 691 14.43 17.25 15.54
C GLY A 691 15.29 18.05 14.55
N GLY A 692 14.77 19.11 13.92
CA GLY A 692 15.54 20.05 13.09
C GLY A 692 16.18 21.19 13.86
N GLN A 693 16.19 21.14 15.20
CA GLN A 693 16.68 22.20 16.09
C GLN A 693 15.94 23.53 15.91
N ARG A 694 14.60 23.43 15.81
CA ARG A 694 13.70 24.58 15.62
C ARG A 694 12.50 24.50 16.53
N ILE A 695 11.82 25.63 16.69
CA ILE A 695 10.53 25.74 17.38
C ILE A 695 9.45 25.93 16.32
N ASP A 696 8.59 24.93 16.20
CA ASP A 696 7.44 24.98 15.31
C ASP A 696 6.22 25.47 16.10
N MET A 697 5.53 26.48 15.55
CA MET A 697 4.29 27.02 16.09
C MET A 697 3.12 26.57 15.21
N PHE A 698 2.12 25.91 15.77
CA PHE A 698 0.97 25.37 15.03
C PHE A 698 -0.34 26.03 15.47
N GLY A 699 -1.32 26.08 14.58
CA GLY A 699 -2.64 26.63 14.90
C GLY A 699 -2.90 28.02 14.35
N ALA A 700 -1.99 28.60 13.57
CA ALA A 700 -2.15 29.93 13.01
C ALA A 700 -3.30 29.95 12.00
N LYS A 701 -4.27 30.86 12.16
CA LYS A 701 -5.34 31.05 11.17
C LYS A 701 -4.74 31.70 9.92
N LYS A 702 -5.34 31.46 8.75
CA LYS A 702 -4.86 31.97 7.46
C LYS A 702 -4.65 33.50 7.48
N GLN A 703 -5.63 34.21 8.02
CA GLN A 703 -5.65 35.67 8.14
C GLN A 703 -4.62 36.22 9.14
N ASP A 704 -4.22 35.41 10.13
CA ASP A 704 -3.26 35.83 11.17
C ASP A 704 -1.81 35.72 10.68
N LEU A 705 -1.55 34.98 9.59
CA LEU A 705 -0.21 34.69 9.10
C LEU A 705 0.58 35.97 8.80
N LEU A 706 -0.05 36.98 8.19
CA LEU A 706 0.62 38.24 7.87
C LEU A 706 1.09 38.97 9.14
N ALA A 707 0.21 39.12 10.13
CA ALA A 707 0.55 39.80 11.37
C ALA A 707 1.62 39.03 12.18
N ILE A 708 1.53 37.70 12.20
CA ILE A 708 2.54 36.85 12.84
C ILE A 708 3.91 37.03 12.18
N TRP A 709 3.98 36.95 10.85
CA TRP A 709 5.25 37.10 10.13
C TRP A 709 5.79 38.53 10.17
N GLU A 710 4.95 39.55 10.26
CA GLU A 710 5.37 40.93 10.47
C GLU A 710 6.14 41.08 11.78
N GLU A 711 5.62 40.55 12.89
CA GLU A 711 6.32 40.56 14.18
C GLU A 711 7.65 39.79 14.14
N LEU A 712 7.66 38.60 13.52
CA LEU A 712 8.87 37.78 13.41
C LEU A 712 9.94 38.44 12.52
N VAL A 713 9.55 39.05 11.40
CA VAL A 713 10.47 39.75 10.49
C VAL A 713 11.02 41.01 11.15
N ASN A 714 10.20 41.75 11.91
CA ASN A 714 10.65 42.92 12.67
C ASN A 714 11.69 42.54 13.75
N ALA A 715 11.62 41.33 14.30
CA ALA A 715 12.64 40.77 15.20
C ALA A 715 13.86 40.17 14.47
N GLY A 716 13.98 40.38 13.15
CA GLY A 716 15.09 39.90 12.34
C GLY A 716 15.08 38.39 12.12
N MET A 717 13.90 37.76 12.13
CA MET A 717 13.73 36.36 11.75
C MET A 717 13.31 36.21 10.28
N GLU A 718 13.65 35.09 9.68
CA GLU A 718 13.32 34.78 8.28
C GLU A 718 12.48 33.49 8.20
N SER A 719 11.94 33.22 7.01
CA SER A 719 11.22 31.97 6.77
C SER A 719 12.14 30.76 6.88
N GLY A 720 11.73 29.78 7.70
CA GLY A 720 12.39 28.48 7.78
C GLY A 720 12.10 27.56 6.59
N HIS A 721 11.19 27.97 5.67
CA HIS A 721 10.77 27.19 4.50
C HIS A 721 10.34 25.74 4.85
N ALA A 722 9.73 25.56 6.02
CA ALA A 722 9.36 24.24 6.53
C ALA A 722 8.28 23.53 5.67
N TYR A 723 7.53 24.31 4.90
CA TYR A 723 6.48 23.87 3.97
C TYR A 723 7.05 23.43 2.61
N ALA A 724 8.03 24.17 2.09
CA ALA A 724 8.54 24.04 0.74
C ALA A 724 9.36 22.75 0.49
N LYS A 725 9.53 22.42 -0.79
CA LYS A 725 10.51 21.44 -1.30
C LYS A 725 11.89 22.11 -1.51
N SER A 726 12.44 22.67 -0.44
CA SER A 726 13.74 23.35 -0.40
C SER A 726 14.63 22.78 0.71
N LEU A 727 15.77 23.44 0.99
CA LEU A 727 16.52 23.20 2.22
C LEU A 727 15.66 23.55 3.44
N ARG A 728 15.33 22.52 4.22
CA ARG A 728 14.49 22.67 5.41
C ARG A 728 15.25 22.85 6.72
N THR A 729 16.49 22.37 6.86
CA THR A 729 17.27 22.49 8.09
C THR A 729 18.68 21.95 7.85
N ILE A 730 19.66 22.54 8.51
CA ILE A 730 20.97 21.93 8.73
C ILE A 730 21.18 21.84 10.23
N LYS A 731 21.28 20.61 10.73
CA LYS A 731 21.50 20.38 12.16
C LYS A 731 22.97 20.50 12.48
N SER A 732 23.30 21.08 13.63
CA SER A 732 24.67 21.16 14.13
C SER A 732 24.76 20.65 15.56
N CYS A 733 25.87 19.99 15.90
CA CYS A 733 26.23 19.84 17.31
C CYS A 733 27.01 21.10 17.72
N VAL A 734 27.21 21.30 19.03
CA VAL A 734 27.91 22.48 19.55
C VAL A 734 29.41 22.56 19.17
N GLY A 735 29.96 21.51 18.56
CA GLY A 735 31.29 21.52 17.94
C GLY A 735 32.43 21.86 18.90
N THR A 736 33.53 22.37 18.34
CA THR A 736 34.68 22.92 19.10
C THR A 736 34.31 24.12 19.96
N THR A 737 33.19 24.79 19.68
CA THR A 737 32.72 25.95 20.44
C THR A 737 32.44 25.61 21.91
N TRP A 738 31.89 24.42 22.19
CA TRP A 738 31.55 24.00 23.56
C TRP A 738 31.85 22.55 23.91
N CYS A 739 31.90 21.63 22.93
CA CYS A 739 32.07 20.21 23.22
C CYS A 739 33.54 19.88 23.45
N ARG A 740 33.86 19.25 24.58
CA ARG A 740 35.22 18.73 24.86
C ARG A 740 35.74 17.70 23.84
N PHE A 741 34.84 17.11 23.05
CA PHE A 741 35.18 16.15 21.99
C PHE A 741 35.11 16.78 20.59
N GLY A 742 34.80 18.07 20.48
CA GLY A 742 34.74 18.78 19.22
C GLY A 742 36.14 18.85 18.60
N ILE A 743 36.26 18.42 17.35
CA ILE A 743 37.48 18.47 16.55
C ILE A 743 37.36 19.58 15.50
N GLY A 744 36.16 19.80 14.95
CA GLY A 744 35.88 20.89 14.00
C GLY A 744 34.70 21.80 14.39
N ASP A 745 34.68 22.96 13.75
CA ASP A 745 33.60 23.97 13.87
C ASP A 745 32.34 23.52 13.12
N SER A 746 31.49 22.75 13.81
CA SER A 746 30.22 22.31 13.22
C SER A 746 29.15 23.38 13.18
N VAL A 747 29.11 24.28 14.17
CA VAL A 747 28.06 25.31 14.26
C VAL A 747 28.25 26.35 13.16
N GLY A 748 29.47 26.91 13.05
CA GLY A 748 29.79 27.89 12.03
C GLY A 748 29.66 27.33 10.62
N MET A 749 30.09 26.08 10.39
CA MET A 749 29.89 25.41 9.11
C MET A 749 28.40 25.19 8.80
N ALA A 750 27.59 24.73 9.76
CA ALA A 750 26.16 24.56 9.55
C ALA A 750 25.44 25.87 9.22
N ILE A 751 25.78 26.96 9.92
CA ILE A 751 25.23 28.30 9.64
C ILE A 751 25.59 28.75 8.22
N ARG A 752 26.87 28.64 7.82
CA ARG A 752 27.30 29.01 6.46
C ARG A 752 26.53 28.25 5.38
N LEU A 753 26.34 26.95 5.56
CA LEU A 753 25.61 26.12 4.60
C LEU A 753 24.11 26.45 4.60
N GLU A 754 23.51 26.72 5.76
CA GLU A 754 22.08 27.02 5.86
C GLU A 754 21.75 28.39 5.29
N GLU A 755 22.63 29.37 5.47
CA GLU A 755 22.55 30.71 4.89
C GLU A 755 22.88 30.73 3.40
N ARG A 756 23.76 29.84 2.91
CA ARG A 756 24.02 29.70 1.48
C ARG A 756 22.83 29.08 0.75
N TYR A 757 22.32 27.96 1.23
CA TYR A 757 21.32 27.17 0.50
C TYR A 757 19.86 27.48 0.86
N LYS A 758 19.60 28.58 1.57
CA LYS A 758 18.22 29.00 1.89
C LYS A 758 17.45 29.38 0.62
N SER A 759 16.15 29.13 0.64
CA SER A 759 15.20 29.33 -0.47
C SER A 759 15.38 28.42 -1.70
N ILE A 760 16.56 27.84 -1.93
CA ILE A 760 16.83 26.97 -3.09
C ILE A 760 15.78 25.85 -3.18
N ARG A 761 14.96 25.92 -4.23
CA ARG A 761 13.96 24.90 -4.57
C ARG A 761 14.66 23.71 -5.24
N SER A 762 14.08 22.54 -5.05
CA SER A 762 14.63 21.28 -5.51
C SER A 762 13.50 20.27 -5.76
N PRO A 763 13.77 19.13 -6.45
CA PRO A 763 12.73 18.14 -6.72
C PRO A 763 12.03 17.61 -5.47
N HIS A 764 12.72 17.62 -4.33
CA HIS A 764 12.14 17.30 -3.03
C HIS A 764 12.97 17.91 -1.88
N LYS A 765 12.34 18.17 -0.73
CA LYS A 765 12.97 18.69 0.50
C LYS A 765 14.35 18.09 0.83
N ILE A 766 15.29 18.97 1.15
CA ILE A 766 16.67 18.66 1.52
C ILE A 766 16.86 18.92 3.02
N LYS A 767 17.63 18.06 3.68
CA LYS A 767 18.06 18.24 5.07
C LYS A 767 19.55 17.98 5.17
N GLY A 768 20.28 18.82 5.89
CA GLY A 768 21.70 18.68 6.16
C GLY A 768 21.99 18.34 7.62
N GLY A 769 23.22 17.89 7.87
CA GLY A 769 23.77 17.72 9.22
C GLY A 769 25.27 18.02 9.22
N VAL A 770 25.76 18.58 10.33
CA VAL A 770 27.18 18.86 10.57
C VAL A 770 27.56 18.46 12.00
N SER A 771 28.38 17.43 12.14
CA SER A 771 28.99 17.04 13.42
C SER A 771 30.43 17.52 13.52
N GLY A 772 30.78 18.03 14.69
CA GLY A 772 32.14 18.44 15.03
C GLY A 772 33.07 17.27 15.39
N CYS A 773 32.58 16.03 15.41
CA CYS A 773 33.40 14.83 15.66
C CYS A 773 32.72 13.54 15.18
N LYS A 774 33.48 12.43 15.17
CA LYS A 774 33.04 11.09 14.75
C LYS A 774 31.87 10.50 15.56
N ARG A 775 31.49 11.11 16.70
CA ARG A 775 30.33 10.67 17.50
C ARG A 775 28.99 10.94 16.82
N ASN A 776 28.99 11.76 15.77
CA ASN A 776 27.83 11.96 14.88
C ASN A 776 26.53 12.32 15.63
N GLN A 777 26.55 13.41 16.39
CA GLN A 777 25.39 13.82 17.19
C GLN A 777 24.25 14.44 16.35
N THR A 778 24.47 14.73 15.07
CA THR A 778 23.52 15.36 14.14
C THR A 778 22.90 14.42 13.09
N PRO A 779 22.76 13.15 13.45
CA PRO A 779 22.65 12.00 12.52
C PRO A 779 22.96 12.32 11.05
N ASP A 780 24.21 12.69 10.77
CA ASP A 780 24.68 13.19 9.46
C ASP A 780 24.56 12.13 8.34
N GLU A 781 24.60 10.86 8.72
CA GLU A 781 24.44 9.74 7.79
C GLU A 781 22.95 9.48 7.48
N ALA A 782 22.01 10.12 8.17
CA ALA A 782 20.57 9.98 7.88
C ALA A 782 19.98 11.20 7.13
N THR A 783 20.82 12.18 6.76
CA THR A 783 20.43 13.41 6.08
C THR A 783 20.76 13.39 4.59
N SER A 784 20.19 14.30 3.81
CA SER A 784 20.42 14.38 2.35
C SER A 784 21.89 14.63 2.01
N PHE A 785 22.57 15.41 2.86
CA PHE A 785 24.02 15.49 2.95
C PHE A 785 24.42 15.63 4.42
N GLY A 786 25.62 15.20 4.78
CA GLY A 786 26.13 15.18 6.14
C GLY A 786 27.62 15.46 6.17
N LEU A 787 28.09 16.21 7.15
CA LEU A 787 29.50 16.54 7.33
C LEU A 787 29.98 16.08 8.70
N ILE A 788 31.02 15.26 8.74
CA ILE A 788 31.63 14.82 10.00
C ILE A 788 33.06 15.35 10.04
N ALA A 789 33.35 16.20 11.02
CA ALA A 789 34.69 16.75 11.20
C ALA A 789 35.71 15.68 11.59
N THR A 790 36.91 15.86 11.06
CA THR A 790 38.12 15.06 11.28
C THR A 790 39.27 16.02 11.61
N GLU A 791 40.43 15.47 11.98
CA GLU A 791 41.64 16.29 12.23
C GLU A 791 42.14 17.01 10.97
N LYS A 792 41.79 16.52 9.78
CA LYS A 792 42.28 17.03 8.49
C LYS A 792 41.25 17.91 7.74
N GLY A 793 40.01 17.97 8.21
CA GLY A 793 38.91 18.62 7.49
C GLY A 793 37.58 17.93 7.76
N TYR A 794 36.74 17.74 6.74
CA TYR A 794 35.42 17.13 6.84
C TYR A 794 35.28 15.90 5.93
N ASN A 795 34.67 14.84 6.47
CA ASN A 795 34.12 13.77 5.64
C ASN A 795 32.73 14.18 5.18
N ILE A 796 32.51 14.16 3.87
CA ILE A 796 31.24 14.52 3.23
C ILE A 796 30.46 13.25 2.92
N PHE A 797 29.24 13.14 3.40
CA PHE A 797 28.31 12.04 3.15
C PHE A 797 27.09 12.56 2.37
N VAL A 798 26.55 11.76 1.45
CA VAL A 798 25.43 12.14 0.59
C VAL A 798 24.41 11.01 0.40
N GLY A 799 23.16 11.35 0.08
CA GLY A 799 22.12 10.37 -0.22
C GLY A 799 21.52 9.64 0.98
N GLY A 800 21.57 10.22 2.18
CA GLY A 800 20.87 9.68 3.35
C GLY A 800 19.38 10.04 3.38
N ASN A 801 18.62 9.27 4.16
CA ASN A 801 17.20 9.52 4.39
C ASN A 801 16.73 8.95 5.74
N GLY A 802 16.34 9.80 6.70
CA GLY A 802 15.69 9.39 7.95
C GLY A 802 14.15 9.31 7.89
N GLY A 803 13.58 8.90 6.75
CA GLY A 803 12.11 8.83 6.53
C GLY A 803 11.53 7.41 6.64
N ALA A 804 10.33 7.19 6.08
CA ALA A 804 9.60 5.90 6.12
C ALA A 804 10.40 4.69 5.61
N LYS A 805 11.36 4.92 4.71
CA LYS A 805 12.39 3.95 4.31
C LYS A 805 13.76 4.53 4.69
N PRO A 806 14.28 4.23 5.88
CA PRO A 806 15.56 4.78 6.31
C PRO A 806 16.69 4.28 5.42
N ARG A 807 17.67 5.15 5.14
CA ARG A 807 18.87 4.82 4.35
C ARG A 807 20.04 5.64 4.88
N HIS A 808 21.18 4.99 5.06
CA HIS A 808 22.42 5.69 5.37
C HIS A 808 22.98 6.39 4.13
N ALA A 809 23.53 7.57 4.34
CA ALA A 809 24.28 8.32 3.37
C ALA A 809 25.60 7.60 3.07
N GLU A 810 26.05 7.73 1.83
CA GLU A 810 27.31 7.17 1.40
C GLU A 810 28.38 8.25 1.43
N LEU A 811 29.58 7.86 1.79
CA LEU A 811 30.73 8.75 1.83
C LEU A 811 31.04 9.23 0.41
N LEU A 812 31.03 10.54 0.19
CA LEU A 812 31.41 11.15 -1.08
C LEU A 812 32.93 11.39 -1.13
N ALA A 813 33.46 12.13 -0.17
CA ALA A 813 34.86 12.54 -0.09
C ALA A 813 35.33 12.54 1.37
N LYS A 814 36.62 12.22 1.59
CA LYS A 814 37.24 12.17 2.93
C LYS A 814 38.16 13.37 3.14
N ASP A 815 38.31 13.77 4.39
CA ASP A 815 39.32 14.73 4.84
C ASP A 815 39.34 16.02 4.00
N VAL A 816 38.17 16.52 3.61
CA VAL A 816 38.02 17.68 2.73
C VAL A 816 38.30 18.97 3.51
N PRO A 817 39.20 19.84 3.04
CA PRO A 817 39.43 21.14 3.68
C PRO A 817 38.15 21.99 3.73
N PRO A 818 37.91 22.78 4.79
CA PRO A 818 36.68 23.56 4.95
C PRO A 818 36.30 24.43 3.73
N GLU A 819 37.28 24.98 3.03
CA GLU A 819 37.11 25.80 1.83
C GLU A 819 36.62 25.02 0.60
N GLN A 820 36.85 23.71 0.55
CA GLN A 820 36.42 22.84 -0.56
C GLN A 820 35.07 22.17 -0.30
N VAL A 821 34.52 22.27 0.92
CA VAL A 821 33.23 21.68 1.28
C VAL A 821 32.08 22.29 0.46
N ILE A 822 32.04 23.62 0.36
CA ILE A 822 30.98 24.33 -0.36
C ILE A 822 31.01 24.01 -1.86
N PRO A 823 32.14 24.12 -2.58
CA PRO A 823 32.21 23.74 -4.00
C PRO A 823 31.71 22.31 -4.28
N LEU A 824 32.10 21.33 -3.46
CA LEU A 824 31.63 19.95 -3.62
C LEU A 824 30.12 19.80 -3.38
N LEU A 825 29.58 20.48 -2.38
CA LEU A 825 28.14 20.47 -2.12
C LEU A 825 27.33 21.22 -3.18
N ASP A 826 27.84 22.32 -3.73
CA ASP A 826 27.24 23.06 -4.83
C ASP A 826 27.06 22.14 -6.05
N ARG A 827 28.14 21.46 -6.45
CA ARG A 827 28.13 20.47 -7.54
C ARG A 827 27.12 19.35 -7.28
N TYR A 828 27.14 18.77 -6.08
CA TYR A 828 26.22 17.70 -5.70
C TYR A 828 24.75 18.14 -5.78
N LEU A 829 24.42 19.30 -5.21
CA LEU A 829 23.05 19.80 -5.15
C LEU A 829 22.54 20.20 -6.54
N ILE A 830 23.34 20.87 -7.36
CA ILE A 830 22.95 21.19 -8.74
C ILE A 830 22.81 19.92 -9.57
N PHE A 831 23.73 18.96 -9.46
CA PHE A 831 23.62 17.71 -10.21
C PHE A 831 22.35 16.93 -9.84
N TYR A 832 22.00 16.88 -8.55
CA TYR A 832 20.73 16.35 -8.07
C TYR A 832 19.52 17.13 -8.63
N ILE A 833 19.54 18.46 -8.57
CA ILE A 833 18.47 19.32 -9.09
C ILE A 833 18.27 19.12 -10.60
N ARG A 834 19.34 18.87 -11.36
CA ARG A 834 19.28 18.64 -12.81
C ARG A 834 18.74 17.24 -13.15
N THR A 835 19.15 16.21 -12.42
CA THR A 835 19.00 14.81 -12.87
C THR A 835 17.98 13.98 -12.09
N ALA A 836 17.52 14.40 -10.92
CA ALA A 836 16.50 13.66 -10.19
C ALA A 836 15.11 13.82 -10.82
N ASP A 837 14.25 12.81 -10.65
CA ASP A 837 12.84 12.83 -11.07
C ASP A 837 11.98 13.62 -10.06
N LYS A 838 10.73 13.92 -10.44
CA LYS A 838 9.73 14.61 -9.61
C LYS A 838 9.56 13.94 -8.24
N LEU A 839 9.54 14.76 -7.18
CA LEU A 839 9.35 14.30 -5.80
C LEU A 839 10.34 13.22 -5.32
N GLN A 840 11.46 13.02 -6.03
CA GLN A 840 12.45 12.01 -5.67
C GLN A 840 13.37 12.54 -4.57
N ARG A 841 13.62 11.74 -3.52
CA ARG A 841 14.65 12.06 -2.50
C ARG A 841 16.04 11.71 -3.01
N THR A 842 17.06 12.45 -2.57
CA THR A 842 18.48 12.19 -2.85
C THR A 842 18.90 10.72 -2.67
N ALA A 843 18.41 10.06 -1.62
CA ALA A 843 18.64 8.63 -1.38
C ALA A 843 18.22 7.72 -2.54
N ARG A 844 16.98 7.88 -3.02
CA ARG A 844 16.44 7.08 -4.14
C ARG A 844 17.04 7.49 -5.47
N TRP A 845 17.46 8.74 -5.57
CA TRP A 845 18.15 9.24 -6.75
C TRP A 845 19.53 8.59 -6.91
N ILE A 846 20.34 8.51 -5.85
CA ILE A 846 21.64 7.82 -5.91
C ILE A 846 21.49 6.34 -6.25
N GLU A 847 20.49 5.65 -5.69
CA GLU A 847 20.21 4.24 -6.01
C GLU A 847 19.87 4.02 -7.49
N ASN A 848 19.14 4.96 -8.09
CA ASN A 848 18.74 4.88 -9.50
C ASN A 848 19.79 5.44 -10.46
N LEU A 849 20.84 6.10 -9.95
CA LEU A 849 21.90 6.67 -10.77
C LEU A 849 22.76 5.52 -11.33
N PRO A 850 22.97 5.43 -12.65
CA PRO A 850 23.84 4.40 -13.23
C PRO A 850 25.25 4.48 -12.63
N GLY A 851 25.73 3.39 -12.02
CA GLY A 851 27.02 3.37 -11.30
C GLY A 851 26.99 3.99 -9.89
N GLY A 852 25.81 4.41 -9.41
CA GLY A 852 25.56 4.88 -8.05
C GLY A 852 26.51 5.97 -7.57
N ILE A 853 27.03 5.83 -6.35
CA ILE A 853 27.96 6.78 -5.75
C ILE A 853 29.28 6.91 -6.53
N ASN A 854 29.73 5.84 -7.22
CA ASN A 854 31.00 5.87 -7.94
C ASN A 854 30.90 6.79 -9.16
N TYR A 855 29.82 6.67 -9.94
CA TYR A 855 29.56 7.59 -11.04
C TYR A 855 29.38 9.03 -10.55
N LEU A 856 28.71 9.23 -9.42
CA LEU A 856 28.60 10.56 -8.82
C LEU A 856 29.98 11.17 -8.52
N ARG A 857 30.91 10.39 -7.94
CA ARG A 857 32.29 10.85 -7.67
C ARG A 857 33.02 11.22 -8.96
N GLU A 858 32.93 10.39 -10.00
CA GLU A 858 33.56 10.70 -11.30
C GLU A 858 33.05 12.02 -11.87
N VAL A 859 31.76 12.32 -11.72
CA VAL A 859 31.16 13.56 -12.25
C VAL A 859 31.55 14.78 -11.42
N ILE A 860 31.51 14.71 -10.08
CA ILE A 860 31.62 15.90 -9.22
C ILE A 860 33.01 16.13 -8.62
N ILE A 861 33.84 15.08 -8.51
CA ILE A 861 35.22 15.16 -8.02
C ILE A 861 36.18 15.19 -9.20
N ASP A 862 36.07 14.21 -10.11
CA ASP A 862 37.00 14.06 -11.23
C ASP A 862 36.62 14.92 -12.45
N ASP A 863 35.50 15.65 -12.37
CA ASP A 863 34.93 16.48 -13.43
C ASP A 863 34.86 15.76 -14.79
N LYS A 864 34.48 14.47 -14.77
CA LYS A 864 34.43 13.60 -15.96
C LYS A 864 33.62 14.19 -17.13
N LEU A 865 32.64 15.05 -16.84
CA LEU A 865 31.77 15.69 -17.82
C LEU A 865 32.20 17.12 -18.19
N GLY A 866 33.17 17.71 -17.48
CA GLY A 866 33.63 19.09 -17.71
C GLY A 866 32.58 20.17 -17.35
N ILE A 867 31.67 19.88 -16.41
CA ILE A 867 30.54 20.76 -16.08
C ILE A 867 30.57 21.30 -14.65
N CYS A 868 31.61 20.98 -13.86
CA CYS A 868 31.69 21.40 -12.46
C CYS A 868 31.68 22.92 -12.29
N ALA A 869 32.44 23.65 -13.10
CA ALA A 869 32.46 25.12 -13.07
C ALA A 869 31.09 25.74 -13.44
N ASP A 870 30.37 25.14 -14.40
CA ASP A 870 29.03 25.60 -14.78
C ASP A 870 28.00 25.33 -13.67
N MET A 871 28.13 24.22 -12.94
CA MET A 871 27.27 23.92 -11.79
C MET A 871 27.53 24.88 -10.63
N GLU A 872 28.79 25.20 -10.34
CA GLU A 872 29.15 26.20 -9.32
C GLU A 872 28.61 27.59 -9.69
N ARG A 873 28.77 28.02 -10.95
CA ARG A 873 28.21 29.29 -11.42
C ARG A 873 26.69 29.32 -11.30
N GLN A 874 26.00 28.24 -11.69
CA GLN A 874 24.55 28.16 -11.55
C GLN A 874 24.12 28.23 -10.07
N MET A 875 24.83 27.55 -9.18
CA MET A 875 24.54 27.64 -7.75
C MET A 875 24.72 29.07 -7.25
N GLU A 876 25.79 29.75 -7.65
CA GLU A 876 26.05 31.14 -7.24
C GLU A 876 24.96 32.10 -7.73
N GLU A 877 24.46 31.94 -8.96
CA GLU A 877 23.31 32.70 -9.48
C GLU A 877 22.05 32.49 -8.62
N LEU A 878 21.76 31.25 -8.23
CA LEU A 878 20.61 30.94 -7.36
C LEU A 878 20.78 31.53 -5.96
N VAL A 879 21.97 31.42 -5.36
CA VAL A 879 22.29 31.98 -4.04
C VAL A 879 22.15 33.50 -4.06
N ALA A 880 22.67 34.15 -5.10
CA ALA A 880 22.58 35.60 -5.27
C ALA A 880 21.13 36.10 -5.48
N SER A 881 20.24 35.24 -5.98
CA SER A 881 18.82 35.56 -6.20
C SER A 881 17.95 35.47 -4.94
N TYR A 882 18.53 35.21 -3.76
CA TYR A 882 17.76 35.02 -2.53
C TYR A 882 16.95 36.25 -2.12
N PHE A 883 15.69 36.01 -1.73
CA PHE A 883 14.84 36.92 -0.97
C PHE A 883 14.01 36.13 0.04
N CYS A 884 13.52 36.81 1.08
CA CYS A 884 12.61 36.21 2.04
C CYS A 884 11.16 36.32 1.54
N GLU A 885 10.54 35.19 1.18
CA GLU A 885 9.18 35.12 0.62
C GLU A 885 8.14 35.84 1.50
N TRP A 886 8.24 35.71 2.83
CA TRP A 886 7.35 36.41 3.75
C TRP A 886 7.59 37.92 3.80
N LYS A 887 8.85 38.36 3.78
CA LYS A 887 9.18 39.79 3.76
C LYS A 887 8.65 40.46 2.49
N GLU A 888 8.83 39.82 1.34
CA GLU A 888 8.33 40.28 0.04
C GLU A 888 6.79 40.20 -0.08
N THR A 889 6.16 39.29 0.66
CA THR A 889 4.70 39.19 0.74
C THR A 889 4.12 40.33 1.60
N LEU A 890 4.79 40.70 2.70
CA LEU A 890 4.36 41.79 3.58
C LEU A 890 4.41 43.16 2.90
N THR A 891 5.38 43.39 2.02
CA THR A 891 5.56 44.67 1.31
C THR A 891 4.67 44.82 0.08
N ASN A 892 4.09 43.73 -0.45
CA ASN A 892 3.31 43.74 -1.69
C ASN A 892 1.78 43.67 -1.43
N PRO A 893 1.00 44.73 -1.73
CA PRO A 893 -0.44 44.76 -1.47
C PRO A 893 -1.24 43.67 -2.18
N GLU A 894 -0.87 43.27 -3.40
CA GLU A 894 -1.58 42.23 -4.15
C GLU A 894 -1.38 40.85 -3.52
N ARG A 895 -0.17 40.56 -3.00
CA ARG A 895 0.10 39.28 -2.34
C ARG A 895 -0.62 39.15 -0.99
N ARG A 896 -0.81 40.26 -0.28
CA ARG A 896 -1.53 40.29 1.01
C ARG A 896 -2.99 39.84 0.89
N LYS A 897 -3.66 40.18 -0.22
CA LYS A 897 -5.07 39.80 -0.47
C LYS A 897 -5.30 38.29 -0.45
N TYR A 898 -4.30 37.48 -0.82
CA TYR A 898 -4.42 36.02 -0.79
C TYR A 898 -4.64 35.44 0.62
N PHE A 899 -4.32 36.19 1.69
CA PHE A 899 -4.42 35.73 3.08
C PHE A 899 -5.75 36.11 3.76
N GLU A 900 -6.58 36.93 3.12
CA GLU A 900 -7.91 37.28 3.64
C GLU A 900 -8.84 36.05 3.63
N GLN A 901 -9.75 35.98 4.62
CA GLN A 901 -10.75 34.91 4.72
C GLN A 901 -11.94 35.19 3.79
N PHE A 902 -12.40 36.44 3.73
CA PHE A 902 -13.45 36.90 2.83
C PHE A 902 -13.00 38.20 2.16
N GLY A 903 -13.19 38.32 0.85
CA GLY A 903 -12.81 39.54 0.11
C GLY A 903 -13.80 40.69 0.25
N ASN A 904 -14.93 40.49 0.92
CA ASN A 904 -16.05 41.43 1.03
C ASN A 904 -16.40 41.84 2.47
N THR A 905 -15.78 41.23 3.49
CA THR A 905 -15.98 41.58 4.90
C THR A 905 -14.71 41.33 5.71
N SER A 906 -14.54 42.10 6.79
CA SER A 906 -13.52 41.88 7.81
C SER A 906 -13.92 40.85 8.87
N ASP A 907 -15.17 40.37 8.84
CA ASP A 907 -15.66 39.36 9.79
C ASP A 907 -14.92 38.05 9.58
N THR A 908 -14.64 37.32 10.66
CA THR A 908 -13.98 36.01 10.58
C THR A 908 -14.88 34.95 11.17
N VAL A 909 -14.81 33.74 10.59
CA VAL A 909 -15.60 32.59 11.06
C VAL A 909 -14.64 31.55 11.64
N GLU A 910 -14.93 31.09 12.85
CA GLU A 910 -14.24 29.95 13.43
C GLU A 910 -14.73 28.66 12.77
N THR A 911 -13.84 27.98 12.06
CA THR A 911 -14.15 26.76 11.31
C THR A 911 -13.77 25.49 12.06
N VAL A 912 -13.21 25.59 13.27
CA VAL A 912 -12.57 24.47 13.97
C VAL A 912 -12.79 24.53 15.47
N GLU A 913 -13.16 23.40 16.05
CA GLU A 913 -13.20 23.20 17.50
C GLU A 913 -11.80 22.91 18.09
N VAL A 914 -11.47 23.56 19.20
CA VAL A 914 -10.17 23.48 19.88
C VAL A 914 -10.30 22.72 21.20
N VAL A 915 -9.35 21.81 21.46
CA VAL A 915 -9.24 21.05 22.72
C VAL A 915 -7.92 21.40 23.41
N LYS A 916 -7.94 21.53 24.74
CA LYS A 916 -6.72 21.66 25.54
C LYS A 916 -6.17 20.28 25.90
N GLU A 917 -4.92 20.02 25.56
CA GLU A 917 -4.20 18.82 25.95
C GLU A 917 -2.76 19.15 26.33
N ARG A 918 -2.28 18.62 27.46
CA ARG A 918 -0.94 18.91 28.01
C ARG A 918 -0.66 20.42 28.16
N GLY A 919 -1.67 21.19 28.56
CA GLY A 919 -1.53 22.65 28.75
C GLY A 919 -1.41 23.46 27.45
N GLN A 920 -1.62 22.85 26.28
CA GLN A 920 -1.59 23.55 24.99
C GLN A 920 -2.88 23.32 24.19
N SER A 921 -3.21 24.27 23.33
CA SER A 921 -4.38 24.20 22.45
C SER A 921 -4.06 23.36 21.21
N ARG A 922 -4.94 22.42 20.85
CA ARG A 922 -4.84 21.65 19.59
C ARG A 922 -6.21 21.43 18.97
N PRO A 923 -6.31 21.10 17.67
CA PRO A 923 -7.60 20.81 17.05
C PRO A 923 -8.27 19.56 17.65
N ALA A 924 -9.59 19.57 17.75
CA ALA A 924 -10.38 18.39 18.11
C ALA A 924 -10.20 17.27 17.07
N PHE A 925 -10.22 16.00 17.50
CA PHE A 925 -10.01 14.86 16.59
C PHE A 925 -11.21 14.58 15.66
N LEU A 926 -12.37 15.18 15.95
CA LEU A 926 -13.64 15.25 15.22
C LEU A 926 -14.40 16.47 15.77
N ALA A 927 -15.28 17.11 15.00
CA ALA A 927 -16.26 18.03 15.57
C ALA A 927 -17.05 17.25 16.62
N GLN A 928 -16.90 17.57 17.90
CA GLN A 928 -17.75 17.04 18.94
C GLN A 928 -19.14 17.57 18.62
N GLY A 929 -19.99 16.72 18.05
CA GLY A 929 -21.41 17.01 17.95
C GLY A 929 -21.89 17.42 19.34
N ARG A 930 -22.39 18.66 19.44
CA ARG A 930 -22.97 19.23 20.66
C ARG A 930 -23.89 18.19 21.28
N ARG A 931 -23.48 17.64 22.41
CA ARG A 931 -24.38 16.98 23.36
C ARG A 931 -25.02 18.09 24.17
N ASP A 932 -25.95 18.82 23.58
CA ASP A 932 -26.93 19.61 24.32
C ASP A 932 -28.20 19.69 23.47
N GLY A 933 -29.29 19.13 24.00
CA GLY A 933 -30.60 19.10 23.35
C GLY A 933 -31.12 20.51 23.15
N GLY A 934 -31.39 20.85 21.89
CA GLY A 934 -32.03 22.11 21.50
C GLY A 934 -31.87 22.33 20.00
N LEU A 935 -32.88 21.95 19.23
CA LEU A 935 -33.01 22.37 17.82
C LEU A 935 -33.16 23.90 17.76
N PRO A 936 -32.51 24.56 16.78
CA PRO A 936 -33.19 25.63 16.08
C PRO A 936 -33.10 25.49 14.56
N GLY A 937 -34.28 25.44 13.94
CA GLY A 937 -34.68 26.15 12.72
C GLY A 937 -33.72 26.26 11.54
N SER A 938 -34.01 25.47 10.51
CA SER A 938 -34.07 25.85 9.09
C SER A 938 -33.39 27.17 8.64
N SER A 939 -32.24 27.05 7.98
CA SER A 939 -31.91 27.80 6.75
C SER A 939 -30.66 27.21 6.07
N MET A 940 -30.83 26.07 5.39
CA MET A 940 -29.88 25.67 4.35
C MET A 940 -30.20 26.50 3.11
N VAL A 941 -29.44 27.59 2.92
CA VAL A 941 -29.32 28.24 1.61
C VAL A 941 -28.13 27.61 0.91
N GLU A 942 -28.39 27.13 -0.29
CA GLU A 942 -27.45 26.55 -1.24
C GLU A 942 -26.17 27.39 -1.38
N SER A 943 -25.03 26.76 -1.13
CA SER A 943 -23.77 27.16 -1.75
C SER A 943 -22.96 25.91 -2.07
N GLY A 944 -23.05 25.48 -3.33
CA GLY A 944 -22.22 24.42 -3.89
C GLY A 944 -20.77 24.87 -3.99
N LEU A 945 -19.96 24.53 -2.98
CA LEU A 945 -18.49 24.68 -3.01
C LEU A 945 -17.85 23.87 -1.87
N ALA A 946 -18.16 22.57 -1.78
CA ALA A 946 -17.53 21.68 -0.77
C ALA A 946 -17.13 20.29 -1.29
N ALA A 947 -17.24 20.04 -2.60
CA ALA A 947 -16.89 18.76 -3.20
C ALA A 947 -15.76 18.94 -4.23
N HIS A 948 -14.53 19.20 -3.77
CA HIS A 948 -13.33 18.99 -4.62
C HIS A 948 -11.98 18.91 -3.88
N HIS A 949 -11.91 19.11 -2.55
CA HIS A 949 -10.62 19.29 -1.86
C HIS A 949 -10.06 18.07 -1.10
N GLN A 950 -10.71 16.91 -1.06
CA GLN A 950 -10.18 15.75 -0.31
C GLN A 950 -9.19 14.86 -1.08
N GLY A 951 -8.99 15.09 -2.38
CA GLY A 951 -8.02 14.33 -3.20
C GLY A 951 -6.56 14.79 -3.09
N GLN A 952 -6.25 15.88 -2.39
CA GLN A 952 -4.92 16.51 -2.39
C GLN A 952 -4.01 16.15 -1.20
N LEU A 953 -4.42 15.24 -0.32
CA LEU A 953 -3.67 14.89 0.90
C LEU A 953 -2.87 13.58 0.84
N LEU A 954 -2.86 12.89 -0.30
CA LEU A 954 -2.08 11.66 -0.50
C LEU A 954 -1.36 11.69 -1.85
N LEU A 955 -0.20 12.34 -1.90
CA LEU A 955 0.96 11.99 -2.75
C LEU A 955 2.26 12.60 -2.18
#